data_AF-A0A0Q5M2B3-F1
#
_entry.id   AF-A0A0Q5M2B3-F1
#
_cell.length_a   1.000
_cell.length_b   1.000
_cell.length_c   1.000
_cell.angle_alpha   90.00
_cell.angle_beta   90.00
_cell.angle_gamma   90.00
#
_symmetry.space_group_name_H-M   'P 1'
#
loop_
_entity.id
_entity.type
_entity.pdbx_description
1 polymer ?
#
loop_
_entity_poly.entity_id
_entity_poly.type
_entity_poly.pdbx_seq_one_letter_code
_entity_poly.pdbx_strand_id
1 'polypeptide(L)'
;MKQAVNYAFSGVCDATLTAKTADGVIAAAGYADAVMTRYIVENGAIRDDLLTRDQLKAWVDGLDPLTGERRGRDLESPVADLILDATINAPKSFSIAAMLDPELAAAYEDLQDRLRDRIIKLWQSELNARRGKGGAIREDLARIDVMELRHERSRSLDPHKHRHLWLNVKVQGVDGKWSNIDTRVALRFQNVINAEGDLASRTDPAWISALAAKGFTLDEDGEVAQLQHLVRPLSKRSAQIESNKIARTAWWKERHPGQEPSHDVVNQIDRWAWAAARPNKPGDLDEADWTELIRHELKSADPRIRQTRSPARLAAVLIDDLDLELLAARAVVDADARSTGTGGRFSDMDIRAGAIRAIAASGVLAERTELAATVDAVSEAAASTCTVTLLNEPDMPKHVKHRMAIATVVVKTTLANRIDAMAAPGDAVPTREITAIAHALDPERVLDGDQSDGAAALAGTASIVSITGAAGTGKTTMLKVAGATLRRHGHNMIIVAPTKKASTVAGRETNSSASSLHQLLHDYGWRWTTSTSGSTEWTRLLPGAIDPTTGAEYRGPRIAIRPGDRIVVDEAGMLDLEAANALLDVIDRTRATIAVVGDDYQALPVGHSGAMALFRSAAFGRIELTNIHRFRDPDWADLTLRLRDADGAEEGQRIAGELIEKGHVTSVTTEGDARQMMVDGWFDATRHGQTIALVTATHAEAQQINESIQTQRIASGDLATERQVLAQADQPCFVGDVVQTRRNDSTSGVENRQTWTIKAITKDHVLLTSLTDSTHLKKITHEYAGSHLHLAYASTVYGVQGETTERSIVGPGVDAAGLYVGLTRGRGRNEAVVIAGTTRTALTELAETMQRQPREETLEKSRIAARRELTRASRTDPTRASTASEAPSPSLRL
;
A
#
# COMPACT_ATOMS: atom_id res chain seq x y z
N MET A 1 0.95 -1.90 -27.01
CA MET A 1 0.28 -2.50 -28.19
C MET A 1 0.56 -4.00 -28.42
N LYS A 2 1.60 -4.63 -27.83
CA LYS A 2 1.68 -6.12 -27.69
C LYS A 2 1.58 -6.63 -26.24
N GLN A 3 1.51 -5.71 -25.27
CA GLN A 3 1.35 -6.02 -23.83
C GLN A 3 -0.10 -6.24 -23.40
N ALA A 4 -1.06 -5.75 -24.19
CA ALA A 4 -2.48 -5.86 -23.84
C ALA A 4 -3.00 -7.31 -23.91
N VAL A 5 -2.25 -8.20 -24.56
CA VAL A 5 -2.49 -9.64 -24.58
C VAL A 5 -1.82 -10.33 -23.39
N ASN A 6 -0.65 -9.89 -22.92
CA ASN A 6 0.05 -10.52 -21.79
C ASN A 6 -0.57 -10.18 -20.44
N TYR A 7 -1.28 -9.05 -20.35
CA TYR A 7 -1.99 -8.65 -19.15
C TYR A 7 -3.08 -9.64 -18.74
N ALA A 8 -3.77 -10.22 -19.72
CA ALA A 8 -4.71 -11.31 -19.49
C ALA A 8 -4.04 -12.55 -18.85
N PHE A 9 -2.69 -12.56 -18.79
CA PHE A 9 -1.89 -13.71 -18.41
C PHE A 9 -1.05 -13.68 -17.14
N SER A 10 -0.94 -12.55 -16.45
CA SER A 10 0.08 -12.36 -15.40
C SER A 10 -0.40 -12.39 -13.94
N GLY A 11 -1.70 -12.51 -13.65
CA GLY A 11 -2.16 -13.01 -12.34
C GLY A 11 -1.74 -12.19 -11.10
N VAL A 12 -1.96 -10.88 -11.13
CA VAL A 12 -2.09 -10.04 -9.94
C VAL A 12 -3.39 -9.24 -10.11
N CYS A 13 -4.34 -9.43 -9.20
CA CYS A 13 -5.61 -8.70 -9.17
C CYS A 13 -5.38 -7.32 -8.54
N ASP A 14 -5.02 -6.34 -9.36
CA ASP A 14 -5.40 -4.96 -9.09
C ASP A 14 -6.69 -4.66 -9.86
N ALA A 15 -7.72 -4.19 -9.16
CA ALA A 15 -9.04 -3.89 -9.71
C ALA A 15 -9.07 -2.63 -10.60
N THR A 16 -7.93 -2.23 -11.17
CA THR A 16 -7.78 -0.99 -11.94
C THR A 16 -7.23 -1.25 -13.33
N LEU A 17 -7.61 -2.36 -13.97
CA LEU A 17 -7.24 -2.51 -15.37
C LEU A 17 -7.99 -1.55 -16.27
N THR A 18 -7.21 -0.82 -17.05
CA THR A 18 -7.71 -0.19 -18.26
C THR A 18 -7.01 -0.77 -19.48
N ALA A 19 -7.79 -1.40 -20.36
CA ALA A 19 -7.25 -1.87 -21.64
C ALA A 19 -7.30 -0.74 -22.67
N LYS A 20 -6.17 -0.52 -23.36
CA LYS A 20 -5.93 0.62 -24.26
C LYS A 20 -6.21 0.33 -25.74
N THR A 21 -6.48 -0.92 -26.12
CA THR A 21 -6.73 -1.34 -27.52
C THR A 21 -7.64 -2.58 -27.59
N ALA A 22 -8.58 -2.65 -28.54
CA ALA A 22 -9.49 -3.79 -28.70
C ALA A 22 -8.80 -5.12 -29.00
N ASP A 23 -7.76 -5.15 -29.84
CA ASP A 23 -7.03 -6.41 -30.13
C ASP A 23 -6.37 -6.99 -28.87
N GLY A 24 -5.97 -6.12 -27.95
CA GLY A 24 -5.50 -6.50 -26.62
C GLY A 24 -6.55 -7.21 -25.79
N VAL A 25 -7.76 -6.62 -25.75
CA VAL A 25 -8.91 -7.13 -25.01
C VAL A 25 -9.41 -8.46 -25.57
N ILE A 26 -9.43 -8.64 -26.90
CA ILE A 26 -9.88 -9.90 -27.52
C ILE A 26 -8.89 -11.01 -27.28
N ALA A 27 -7.59 -10.72 -27.33
CA ALA A 27 -6.61 -11.73 -26.99
C ALA A 27 -6.67 -12.10 -25.49
N ALA A 28 -7.16 -11.20 -24.64
CA ALA A 28 -7.52 -11.51 -23.26
C ALA A 28 -8.77 -12.41 -23.15
N ALA A 29 -9.80 -12.11 -23.95
CA ALA A 29 -11.07 -12.83 -23.97
C ALA A 29 -11.03 -14.16 -24.75
N GLY A 30 -9.99 -14.41 -25.55
CA GLY A 30 -9.86 -15.58 -26.43
C GLY A 30 -9.85 -16.96 -25.76
N TYR A 31 -10.05 -17.00 -24.44
CA TYR A 31 -10.07 -18.16 -23.55
C TYR A 31 -11.46 -18.48 -22.98
N ALA A 32 -12.47 -17.66 -23.30
CA ALA A 32 -13.88 -17.92 -23.04
C ALA A 32 -14.55 -18.57 -24.27
N ASP A 33 -15.77 -19.09 -24.09
CA ASP A 33 -16.58 -19.70 -25.14
C ASP A 33 -16.69 -18.83 -26.40
N ALA A 34 -17.14 -19.42 -27.51
CA ALA A 34 -17.29 -18.72 -28.79
C ALA A 34 -18.17 -17.45 -28.73
N VAL A 35 -18.95 -17.31 -27.65
CA VAL A 35 -19.84 -16.20 -27.35
C VAL A 35 -19.67 -15.77 -25.89
N MET A 36 -19.75 -14.46 -25.62
CA MET A 36 -19.62 -13.89 -24.28
C MET A 36 -20.87 -13.09 -23.90
N THR A 37 -21.27 -13.15 -22.63
CA THR A 37 -22.45 -12.44 -22.14
C THR A 37 -22.15 -10.97 -21.91
N ARG A 38 -22.93 -10.11 -22.57
CA ARG A 38 -22.98 -8.67 -22.29
C ARG A 38 -24.28 -8.37 -21.56
N TYR A 39 -24.15 -7.73 -20.41
CA TYR A 39 -25.23 -7.10 -19.68
C TYR A 39 -25.38 -5.65 -20.09
N ILE A 40 -26.60 -5.24 -20.41
CA ILE A 40 -26.99 -3.87 -20.73
C ILE A 40 -27.91 -3.41 -19.61
N VAL A 41 -27.49 -2.38 -18.89
CA VAL A 41 -28.29 -1.79 -17.82
C VAL A 41 -28.84 -0.48 -18.33
N GLU A 42 -30.16 -0.38 -18.44
CA GLU A 42 -30.87 0.76 -18.99
C GLU A 42 -32.04 1.14 -18.07
N ASN A 43 -32.00 2.35 -17.51
CA ASN A 43 -32.96 2.84 -16.51
C ASN A 43 -33.24 1.85 -15.37
N GLY A 44 -32.19 1.27 -14.77
CA GLY A 44 -32.27 0.27 -13.70
C GLY A 44 -32.61 -1.17 -14.14
N ALA A 45 -33.09 -1.37 -15.36
CA ALA A 45 -33.39 -2.70 -15.89
C ALA A 45 -32.14 -3.35 -16.48
N ILE A 46 -31.89 -4.60 -16.11
CA ILE A 46 -30.81 -5.41 -16.68
C ILE A 46 -31.41 -6.28 -17.78
N ARG A 47 -30.78 -6.28 -18.95
CA ARG A 47 -30.98 -7.26 -20.02
C ARG A 47 -29.63 -7.79 -20.47
N ASP A 48 -29.59 -9.02 -20.95
CA ASP A 48 -28.36 -9.61 -21.48
C ASP A 48 -28.51 -10.04 -22.94
N ASP A 49 -27.38 -10.07 -23.64
CA ASP A 49 -27.22 -10.71 -24.93
C ASP A 49 -25.83 -11.35 -25.06
N LEU A 50 -25.64 -12.11 -26.14
CA LEU A 50 -24.40 -12.80 -26.45
C LEU A 50 -23.67 -12.07 -27.57
N LEU A 51 -22.38 -11.79 -27.37
CA LEU A 51 -21.50 -11.22 -28.38
C LEU A 51 -20.54 -12.27 -28.92
N THR A 52 -20.44 -12.33 -30.25
CA THR A 52 -19.32 -12.99 -30.93
C THR A 52 -18.03 -12.20 -30.75
N ARG A 53 -16.88 -12.79 -31.11
CA ARG A 53 -15.57 -12.10 -31.02
C ARG A 53 -15.51 -10.80 -31.82
N ASP A 54 -16.07 -10.78 -33.03
CA ASP A 54 -16.09 -9.58 -33.88
C ASP A 54 -17.02 -8.50 -33.31
N GLN A 55 -18.14 -8.91 -32.72
CA GLN A 55 -19.05 -7.99 -32.03
C GLN A 55 -18.43 -7.44 -30.75
N LEU A 56 -17.69 -8.27 -29.99
CA LEU A 56 -16.92 -7.81 -28.83
C LEU A 56 -15.87 -6.78 -29.26
N LYS A 57 -15.18 -7.00 -30.38
CA LYS A 57 -14.24 -6.03 -30.95
C LYS A 57 -14.90 -4.67 -31.17
N ALA A 58 -16.00 -4.69 -31.92
CA ALA A 58 -16.77 -3.49 -32.24
C ALA A 58 -17.22 -2.76 -30.96
N TRP A 59 -17.71 -3.51 -29.97
CA TRP A 59 -18.13 -2.97 -28.68
C TRP A 59 -16.99 -2.29 -27.91
N VAL A 60 -15.81 -2.92 -27.83
CA VAL A 60 -14.62 -2.32 -27.17
C VAL A 60 -14.15 -1.05 -27.90
N ASP A 61 -14.23 -1.04 -29.23
CA ASP A 61 -13.89 0.13 -30.06
C ASP A 61 -14.95 1.26 -29.99
N GLY A 62 -15.98 1.11 -29.16
CA GLY A 62 -17.02 2.11 -28.95
C GLY A 62 -18.07 2.15 -30.07
N LEU A 63 -18.23 1.07 -30.82
CA LEU A 63 -19.31 0.88 -31.78
C LEU A 63 -20.45 0.08 -31.14
N ASP A 64 -21.66 0.28 -31.65
CA ASP A 64 -22.76 -0.64 -31.39
C ASP A 64 -22.48 -1.97 -32.09
N PRO A 65 -22.42 -3.11 -31.36
CA PRO A 65 -22.06 -4.40 -31.95
C PRO A 65 -23.12 -4.97 -32.89
N LEU A 66 -24.34 -4.44 -32.92
CA LEU A 66 -25.42 -4.88 -33.79
C LEU A 66 -25.54 -4.01 -35.04
N THR A 67 -25.45 -2.69 -34.87
CA THR A 67 -25.66 -1.73 -35.98
C THR A 67 -24.35 -1.22 -36.60
N GLY A 68 -23.23 -1.33 -35.90
CA GLY A 68 -21.95 -0.73 -36.28
C GLY A 68 -21.92 0.80 -36.08
N GLU A 69 -22.98 1.41 -35.55
CA GLU A 69 -23.02 2.85 -35.31
C GLU A 69 -22.07 3.26 -34.18
N ARG A 70 -21.43 4.42 -34.35
CA ARG A 70 -20.44 4.90 -33.38
C ARG A 70 -21.09 5.56 -32.18
N ARG A 71 -20.69 5.15 -30.98
CA ARG A 71 -21.18 5.71 -29.71
C ARG A 71 -20.26 6.83 -29.23
N GLY A 72 -20.69 8.07 -29.46
CA GLY A 72 -19.96 9.26 -29.04
C GLY A 72 -18.73 9.54 -29.91
N ARG A 73 -17.76 10.30 -29.37
CA ARG A 73 -16.54 10.69 -30.10
C ARG A 73 -15.48 9.61 -30.06
N ASP A 74 -14.60 9.61 -31.07
CA ASP A 74 -13.47 8.69 -31.10
C ASP A 74 -12.45 9.00 -30.01
N LEU A 75 -11.79 7.96 -29.52
CA LEU A 75 -10.66 8.07 -28.59
C LEU A 75 -9.38 7.80 -29.38
N GLU A 76 -8.90 8.83 -30.09
CA GLU A 76 -7.73 8.73 -30.97
C GLU A 76 -6.40 8.51 -30.24
N SER A 77 -6.39 8.66 -28.91
CA SER A 77 -5.18 8.49 -28.12
C SER A 77 -4.86 7.00 -27.92
N PRO A 78 -3.63 6.54 -28.25
CA PRO A 78 -3.22 5.15 -28.04
C PRO A 78 -3.08 4.75 -26.56
N VAL A 79 -3.32 5.68 -25.63
CA VAL A 79 -3.36 5.44 -24.19
C VAL A 79 -4.75 5.65 -23.58
N ALA A 80 -5.78 5.84 -24.40
CA ALA A 80 -7.15 6.00 -23.89
C ALA A 80 -7.66 4.70 -23.26
N ASP A 81 -8.34 4.84 -22.12
CA ASP A 81 -9.03 3.73 -21.47
C ASP A 81 -10.27 3.37 -22.30
N LEU A 82 -10.37 2.11 -22.73
CA LEU A 82 -11.53 1.61 -23.49
C LEU A 82 -12.52 0.86 -22.59
N ILE A 83 -12.00 0.18 -21.57
CA ILE A 83 -12.78 -0.55 -20.56
C ILE A 83 -12.22 -0.28 -19.17
N LEU A 84 -13.10 -0.40 -18.17
CA LEU A 84 -12.73 -0.53 -16.76
C LEU A 84 -13.05 -1.96 -16.33
N ASP A 85 -12.08 -2.67 -15.73
CA ASP A 85 -12.30 -4.01 -15.20
C ASP A 85 -12.53 -3.97 -13.69
N ALA A 86 -13.59 -4.62 -13.22
CA ALA A 86 -13.72 -4.99 -11.81
C ALA A 86 -13.82 -6.51 -11.68
N THR A 87 -12.98 -7.07 -10.82
CA THR A 87 -13.00 -8.51 -10.55
C THR A 87 -13.84 -8.81 -9.32
N ILE A 88 -14.88 -9.62 -9.47
CA ILE A 88 -15.52 -10.30 -8.35
C ILE A 88 -14.61 -11.45 -7.95
N ASN A 89 -13.97 -11.29 -6.80
CA ASN A 89 -13.07 -12.28 -6.23
C ASN A 89 -13.44 -12.49 -4.77
N ALA A 90 -13.47 -13.74 -4.33
CA ALA A 90 -13.65 -14.10 -2.92
C ALA A 90 -12.41 -14.82 -2.41
N PRO A 91 -12.28 -15.01 -1.09
CA PRO A 91 -11.16 -15.75 -0.52
C PRO A 91 -11.07 -17.17 -1.12
N LYS A 92 -9.84 -17.68 -1.32
CA LYS A 92 -9.64 -18.95 -2.07
C LYS A 92 -10.29 -20.15 -1.37
N SER A 93 -10.50 -20.08 -0.06
CA SER A 93 -11.26 -21.08 0.69
C SER A 93 -12.71 -21.26 0.19
N PHE A 94 -13.32 -20.26 -0.43
CA PHE A 94 -14.67 -20.35 -1.01
C PHE A 94 -14.67 -21.23 -2.26
N SER A 95 -13.64 -21.06 -3.11
CA SER A 95 -13.43 -21.92 -4.28
C SER A 95 -13.18 -23.36 -3.85
N ILE A 96 -12.43 -23.57 -2.76
CA ILE A 96 -12.23 -24.90 -2.17
C ILE A 96 -13.56 -25.47 -1.67
N ALA A 97 -14.36 -24.69 -0.93
CA ALA A 97 -15.67 -25.12 -0.43
C ALA A 97 -16.61 -25.55 -1.57
N ALA A 98 -16.68 -24.74 -2.64
CA ALA A 98 -17.46 -25.05 -3.83
C ALA A 98 -17.00 -26.34 -4.55
N MET A 99 -15.70 -26.67 -4.51
CA MET A 99 -15.21 -27.94 -5.08
C MET A 99 -15.58 -29.17 -4.25
N LEU A 100 -15.81 -28.99 -2.94
CA LEU A 100 -16.09 -30.08 -2.02
C LEU A 100 -17.54 -30.55 -2.07
N ASP A 101 -18.48 -29.65 -2.36
CA ASP A 101 -19.92 -29.93 -2.30
C ASP A 101 -20.70 -29.18 -3.40
N PRO A 102 -21.51 -29.87 -4.22
CA PRO A 102 -22.28 -29.23 -5.30
C PRO A 102 -23.30 -28.18 -4.83
N GLU A 103 -23.88 -28.32 -3.63
CA GLU A 103 -24.81 -27.32 -3.09
C GLU A 103 -24.06 -26.04 -2.71
N LEU A 104 -22.84 -26.16 -2.18
CA LEU A 104 -21.96 -25.00 -1.95
C LEU A 104 -21.52 -24.37 -3.27
N ALA A 105 -21.26 -25.17 -4.31
CA ALA A 105 -20.95 -24.64 -5.63
C ALA A 105 -22.09 -23.78 -6.18
N ALA A 106 -23.33 -24.30 -6.14
CA ALA A 106 -24.51 -23.58 -6.58
C ALA A 106 -24.75 -22.30 -5.76
N ALA A 107 -24.69 -22.41 -4.42
CA ALA A 107 -24.88 -21.25 -3.54
C ALA A 107 -23.83 -20.15 -3.78
N TYR A 108 -22.59 -20.53 -4.09
CA TYR A 108 -21.53 -19.57 -4.41
C TYR A 108 -21.69 -18.93 -5.80
N GLU A 109 -22.16 -19.68 -6.80
CA GLU A 109 -22.51 -19.08 -8.10
C GLU A 109 -23.66 -18.08 -7.97
N ASP A 110 -24.70 -18.44 -7.22
CA ASP A 110 -25.85 -17.55 -6.99
C ASP A 110 -25.42 -16.28 -6.23
N LEU A 111 -24.48 -16.39 -5.27
CA LEU A 111 -23.89 -15.24 -4.59
C LEU A 111 -23.16 -14.31 -5.58
N GLN A 112 -22.35 -14.87 -6.48
CA GLN A 112 -21.64 -14.10 -7.49
C GLN A 112 -22.59 -13.44 -8.50
N ASP A 113 -23.69 -14.10 -8.88
CA ASP A 113 -24.73 -13.54 -9.74
C ASP A 113 -25.42 -12.35 -9.06
N ARG A 114 -25.82 -12.49 -7.79
CA ARG A 114 -26.40 -11.38 -7.00
C ARG A 114 -25.43 -10.20 -6.90
N LEU A 115 -24.15 -10.47 -6.67
CA LEU A 115 -23.11 -9.44 -6.55
C LEU A 115 -22.85 -8.74 -7.91
N ARG A 116 -22.81 -9.48 -9.02
CA ARG A 116 -22.74 -8.89 -10.37
C ARG A 116 -23.87 -7.91 -10.59
N ASP A 117 -25.11 -8.36 -10.40
CA ASP A 117 -26.30 -7.54 -10.68
C ASP A 117 -26.32 -6.27 -9.83
N ARG A 118 -25.83 -6.37 -8.58
CA ARG A 118 -25.65 -5.22 -7.69
C ARG A 118 -24.60 -4.25 -8.20
N ILE A 119 -23.40 -4.73 -8.55
CA ILE A 119 -22.29 -3.89 -9.02
C ILE A 119 -22.69 -3.13 -10.28
N ILE A 120 -23.29 -3.79 -11.27
CA ILE A 120 -23.66 -3.14 -12.53
C ILE A 120 -24.78 -2.09 -12.32
N LYS A 121 -25.73 -2.34 -11.41
CA LYS A 121 -26.74 -1.33 -11.04
C LYS A 121 -26.12 -0.14 -10.32
N LEU A 122 -25.19 -0.38 -9.38
CA LEU A 122 -24.46 0.68 -8.69
C LEU A 122 -23.64 1.53 -9.67
N TRP A 123 -22.99 0.92 -10.65
CA TRP A 123 -22.28 1.67 -11.68
C TRP A 123 -23.20 2.59 -12.49
N GLN A 124 -24.39 2.12 -12.86
CA GLN A 124 -25.35 2.99 -13.54
C GLN A 124 -25.81 4.14 -12.65
N SER A 125 -26.14 3.88 -11.38
CA SER A 125 -26.75 4.89 -10.51
C SER A 125 -25.75 5.87 -9.88
N GLU A 126 -24.49 5.48 -9.69
CA GLU A 126 -23.50 6.28 -8.94
C GLU A 126 -22.40 6.88 -9.83
N LEU A 127 -22.15 6.30 -11.02
CA LEU A 127 -21.22 6.87 -11.98
C LEU A 127 -21.91 7.89 -12.88
N ASN A 128 -21.12 8.64 -13.62
CA ASN A 128 -21.60 9.71 -14.46
C ASN A 128 -20.77 9.80 -15.75
N ALA A 129 -21.40 10.35 -16.78
CA ALA A 129 -20.74 10.71 -18.02
C ALA A 129 -20.11 12.09 -17.89
N ARG A 130 -18.93 12.25 -18.49
CA ARG A 130 -18.14 13.49 -18.49
C ARG A 130 -17.98 14.03 -19.91
N ARG A 131 -18.33 15.31 -20.10
CA ARG A 131 -18.22 16.00 -21.41
C ARG A 131 -18.01 17.52 -21.29
N GLY A 132 -17.79 18.16 -22.44
CA GLY A 132 -17.47 19.60 -22.53
C GLY A 132 -15.98 19.92 -22.40
N LYS A 133 -15.60 21.19 -22.57
CA LYS A 133 -14.20 21.64 -22.46
C LYS A 133 -13.68 21.34 -21.05
N GLY A 134 -12.57 20.60 -20.96
CA GLY A 134 -12.04 20.14 -19.68
C GLY A 134 -12.95 19.16 -18.92
N GLY A 135 -13.99 18.63 -19.56
CA GLY A 135 -14.99 17.76 -18.95
C GLY A 135 -15.77 18.42 -17.81
N ALA A 136 -16.16 19.67 -18.02
CA ALA A 136 -16.85 20.49 -17.02
C ALA A 136 -18.30 20.04 -16.74
N ILE A 137 -18.91 19.25 -17.62
CA ILE A 137 -20.29 18.80 -17.51
C ILE A 137 -20.32 17.36 -17.01
N ARG A 138 -21.09 17.14 -15.94
CA ARG A 138 -21.44 15.84 -15.37
C ARG A 138 -22.89 15.51 -15.72
N GLU A 139 -23.12 14.31 -16.24
CA GLU A 139 -24.45 13.81 -16.63
C GLU A 139 -24.68 12.42 -16.02
N ASP A 140 -25.85 12.21 -15.43
CA ASP A 140 -26.24 10.90 -14.88
C ASP A 140 -26.44 9.88 -16.02
N LEU A 141 -26.25 8.60 -15.71
CA LEU A 141 -26.25 7.54 -16.73
C LEU A 141 -27.64 6.95 -16.93
N ALA A 142 -28.16 7.01 -18.15
CA ALA A 142 -29.32 6.21 -18.54
C ALA A 142 -28.91 4.77 -18.85
N ARG A 143 -27.76 4.59 -19.50
CA ARG A 143 -27.33 3.28 -19.97
C ARG A 143 -25.83 3.03 -19.83
N ILE A 144 -25.50 1.84 -19.35
CA ILE A 144 -24.16 1.26 -19.39
C ILE A 144 -24.22 -0.13 -20.02
N ASP A 145 -23.10 -0.55 -20.62
CA ASP A 145 -22.89 -1.89 -21.11
C ASP A 145 -21.71 -2.52 -20.34
N VAL A 146 -21.88 -3.74 -19.84
CA VAL A 146 -20.89 -4.49 -19.06
C VAL A 146 -20.77 -5.90 -19.65
N MET A 147 -19.54 -6.37 -19.86
CA MET A 147 -19.29 -7.74 -20.32
C MET A 147 -18.75 -8.59 -19.16
N GLU A 148 -19.24 -9.83 -19.05
CA GLU A 148 -18.83 -10.76 -17.99
C GLU A 148 -17.93 -11.87 -18.57
N LEU A 149 -16.82 -12.13 -17.88
CA LEU A 149 -15.98 -13.31 -18.09
C LEU A 149 -15.94 -14.13 -16.81
N ARG A 150 -16.31 -15.40 -16.92
CA ARG A 150 -16.33 -16.35 -15.80
C ARG A 150 -15.11 -17.26 -15.84
N HIS A 151 -14.41 -17.35 -14.73
CA HIS A 151 -13.27 -18.24 -14.58
C HIS A 151 -13.47 -19.15 -13.37
N GLU A 152 -13.40 -20.46 -13.60
CA GLU A 152 -13.48 -21.49 -12.55
C GLU A 152 -12.14 -21.77 -11.86
N ARG A 153 -11.04 -21.35 -12.50
CA ARG A 153 -9.71 -21.91 -12.26
C ARG A 153 -8.65 -20.83 -12.33
N SER A 154 -7.61 -21.02 -11.51
CA SER A 154 -6.32 -20.38 -11.72
C SER A 154 -5.68 -20.93 -13.00
N ARG A 155 -4.65 -20.24 -13.47
CA ARG A 155 -3.92 -20.60 -14.68
C ARG A 155 -3.11 -21.89 -14.56
N SER A 156 -2.97 -22.42 -13.35
CA SER A 156 -2.37 -23.73 -13.10
C SER A 156 -3.39 -24.75 -12.61
N LEU A 157 -4.65 -24.51 -12.97
CA LEU A 157 -5.75 -25.40 -12.65
C LEU A 157 -6.00 -25.55 -11.15
N ASP A 158 -5.54 -24.58 -10.33
CA ASP A 158 -5.95 -24.53 -8.92
C ASP A 158 -7.39 -23.99 -8.84
N PRO A 159 -8.18 -24.41 -7.84
CA PRO A 159 -9.51 -23.85 -7.61
C PRO A 159 -9.43 -22.35 -7.34
N HIS A 160 -10.00 -21.56 -8.23
CA HIS A 160 -10.08 -20.11 -8.07
C HIS A 160 -11.19 -19.56 -8.95
N LYS A 161 -12.43 -19.68 -8.45
CA LYS A 161 -13.62 -19.09 -9.05
C LYS A 161 -13.57 -17.56 -8.90
N HIS A 162 -13.60 -16.85 -10.01
CA HIS A 162 -13.63 -15.38 -10.07
C HIS A 162 -14.29 -14.92 -11.37
N ARG A 163 -14.81 -13.69 -11.37
CA ARG A 163 -15.48 -13.11 -12.54
C ARG A 163 -14.91 -11.74 -12.85
N HIS A 164 -14.63 -11.45 -14.11
CA HIS A 164 -14.27 -10.12 -14.56
C HIS A 164 -15.51 -9.43 -15.14
N LEU A 165 -15.76 -8.20 -14.69
CA LEU A 165 -16.81 -7.32 -15.17
C LEU A 165 -16.15 -6.16 -15.92
N TRP A 166 -16.25 -6.19 -17.23
CA TRP A 166 -15.71 -5.16 -18.11
C TRP A 166 -16.76 -4.11 -18.39
N LEU A 167 -16.64 -2.94 -17.78
CA LEU A 167 -17.48 -1.78 -18.06
C LEU A 167 -16.94 -1.02 -19.28
N ASN A 168 -17.80 -0.82 -20.29
CA ASN A 168 -17.44 0.02 -21.42
C ASN A 168 -17.27 1.48 -20.98
N VAL A 169 -16.23 2.16 -21.46
CA VAL A 169 -16.06 3.60 -21.20
C VAL A 169 -17.12 4.44 -21.91
N LYS A 170 -17.72 3.94 -23.01
CA LYS A 170 -18.86 4.58 -23.69
C LYS A 170 -20.16 4.28 -22.96
N VAL A 171 -20.77 5.34 -22.46
CA VAL A 171 -22.02 5.31 -21.69
C VAL A 171 -23.00 6.33 -22.25
N GLN A 172 -24.29 6.10 -22.07
CA GLN A 172 -25.33 7.03 -22.49
C GLN A 172 -25.85 7.82 -21.30
N GLY A 173 -25.82 9.15 -21.39
CA GLY A 173 -26.42 10.02 -20.39
C GLY A 173 -27.95 9.97 -20.44
N VAL A 174 -28.60 10.42 -19.37
CA VAL A 174 -30.07 10.58 -19.32
C VAL A 174 -30.60 11.67 -20.26
N ASP A 175 -29.72 12.38 -20.95
CA ASP A 175 -30.04 13.24 -22.10
C ASP A 175 -30.01 12.52 -23.45
N GLY A 176 -29.80 11.19 -23.45
CA GLY A 176 -29.76 10.34 -24.63
C GLY A 176 -28.44 10.40 -25.41
N LYS A 177 -27.47 11.23 -24.99
CA LYS A 177 -26.19 11.35 -25.72
C LYS A 177 -25.16 10.37 -25.20
N TRP A 178 -24.43 9.75 -26.14
CA TRP A 178 -23.27 8.93 -25.82
C TRP A 178 -22.05 9.79 -25.48
N SER A 179 -21.37 9.44 -24.40
CA SER A 179 -20.21 10.14 -23.86
C SER A 179 -19.28 9.14 -23.16
N ASN A 180 -18.17 9.62 -22.61
CA ASN A 180 -17.28 8.78 -21.83
C ASN A 180 -17.65 8.86 -20.34
N ILE A 181 -17.48 7.75 -19.63
CA ILE A 181 -17.57 7.72 -18.18
C ILE A 181 -16.48 8.59 -17.54
N ASP A 182 -16.77 9.21 -16.39
CA ASP A 182 -15.74 9.86 -15.58
C ASP A 182 -14.88 8.82 -14.87
N THR A 183 -13.79 8.40 -15.54
CA THR A 183 -12.87 7.37 -15.02
C THR A 183 -12.28 7.74 -13.66
N ARG A 184 -12.15 9.03 -13.32
CA ARG A 184 -11.65 9.44 -11.99
C ARG A 184 -12.64 9.12 -10.88
N VAL A 185 -13.93 9.31 -11.16
CA VAL A 185 -15.00 8.98 -10.23
C VAL A 185 -15.11 7.46 -10.10
N ALA A 186 -15.03 6.74 -11.23
CA ALA A 186 -15.05 5.28 -11.23
C ALA A 186 -13.90 4.66 -10.40
N LEU A 187 -12.67 5.14 -10.57
CA LEU A 187 -11.52 4.69 -9.77
C LEU A 187 -11.69 4.91 -8.27
N ARG A 188 -12.29 6.05 -7.87
CA ARG A 188 -12.61 6.33 -6.45
C ARG A 188 -13.74 5.44 -5.94
N PHE A 189 -14.73 5.19 -6.79
CA PHE A 189 -15.87 4.35 -6.47
C PHE A 189 -15.50 2.87 -6.32
N GLN A 190 -14.35 2.44 -6.85
CA GLN A 190 -13.84 1.07 -6.67
C GLN A 190 -13.73 0.68 -5.18
N ASN A 191 -13.45 1.62 -4.29
CA ASN A 191 -13.43 1.36 -2.84
C ASN A 191 -14.80 0.90 -2.30
N VAL A 192 -15.88 1.47 -2.83
CA VAL A 192 -17.27 1.09 -2.50
C VAL A 192 -17.59 -0.29 -3.10
N ILE A 193 -17.18 -0.55 -4.35
CA ILE A 193 -17.37 -1.86 -5.00
C ILE A 193 -16.67 -2.98 -4.22
N ASN A 194 -15.44 -2.75 -3.77
CA ASN A 194 -14.71 -3.72 -2.95
C ASN A 194 -15.44 -3.97 -1.61
N ALA A 195 -15.93 -2.91 -0.96
CA ALA A 195 -16.72 -3.03 0.26
C ALA A 195 -18.01 -3.84 0.04
N GLU A 196 -18.69 -3.66 -1.09
CA GLU A 196 -19.89 -4.45 -1.44
C GLU A 196 -19.55 -5.94 -1.61
N GLY A 197 -18.36 -6.29 -2.10
CA GLY A 197 -17.86 -7.67 -2.12
C GLY A 197 -17.64 -8.26 -0.72
N ASP A 198 -17.05 -7.48 0.19
CA ASP A 198 -16.88 -7.89 1.60
C ASP A 198 -18.25 -8.10 2.27
N LEU A 199 -19.19 -7.17 2.05
CA LEU A 199 -20.54 -7.28 2.57
C LEU A 199 -21.25 -8.52 2.01
N ALA A 200 -21.16 -8.74 0.70
CA ALA A 200 -21.68 -9.92 0.00
C ALA A 200 -21.23 -11.22 0.65
N SER A 201 -19.92 -11.40 0.79
CA SER A 201 -19.31 -12.62 1.30
C SER A 201 -19.64 -12.92 2.77
N ARG A 202 -19.87 -11.89 3.59
CA ARG A 202 -19.99 -12.02 5.06
C ARG A 202 -21.40 -11.94 5.62
N THR A 203 -22.40 -11.55 4.83
CA THR A 203 -23.77 -11.31 5.35
C THR A 203 -24.89 -11.94 4.52
N ASP A 204 -24.58 -12.55 3.36
CA ASP A 204 -25.60 -13.18 2.50
C ASP A 204 -26.22 -14.42 3.19
N PRO A 205 -27.54 -14.41 3.50
CA PRO A 205 -28.16 -15.48 4.27
C PRO A 205 -28.12 -16.84 3.58
N ALA A 206 -28.28 -16.87 2.25
CA ALA A 206 -28.28 -18.11 1.48
C ALA A 206 -26.91 -18.77 1.47
N TRP A 207 -25.85 -18.01 1.19
CA TRP A 207 -24.47 -18.50 1.21
C TRP A 207 -24.04 -18.99 2.59
N ILE A 208 -24.31 -18.20 3.63
CA ILE A 208 -23.88 -18.51 4.99
C ILE A 208 -24.65 -19.71 5.57
N SER A 209 -25.95 -19.81 5.26
CA SER A 209 -26.75 -20.99 5.62
C SER A 209 -26.28 -22.24 4.92
N ALA A 210 -25.89 -22.15 3.65
CA ALA A 210 -25.33 -23.28 2.90
C ALA A 210 -24.01 -23.77 3.53
N LEU A 211 -23.09 -22.85 3.85
CA LEU A 211 -21.85 -23.17 4.57
C LEU A 211 -22.12 -23.86 5.91
N ALA A 212 -23.00 -23.27 6.73
CA ALA A 212 -23.30 -23.79 8.05
C ALA A 212 -23.98 -25.15 8.02
N ALA A 213 -24.87 -25.40 7.05
CA ALA A 213 -25.48 -26.72 6.84
C ALA A 213 -24.43 -27.82 6.59
N LYS A 214 -23.28 -27.46 6.01
CA LYS A 214 -22.14 -28.35 5.77
C LYS A 214 -21.08 -28.32 6.89
N GLY A 215 -21.36 -27.63 7.99
CA GLY A 215 -20.47 -27.54 9.15
C GLY A 215 -19.28 -26.59 8.96
N PHE A 216 -19.38 -25.63 8.03
CA PHE A 216 -18.39 -24.59 7.80
C PHE A 216 -18.81 -23.26 8.41
N THR A 217 -17.84 -22.47 8.85
CA THR A 217 -18.03 -21.12 9.38
C THR A 217 -17.01 -20.17 8.76
N LEU A 218 -17.35 -18.87 8.73
CA LEU A 218 -16.39 -17.83 8.41
C LEU A 218 -15.63 -17.39 9.67
N ASP A 219 -14.36 -17.05 9.53
CA ASP A 219 -13.57 -16.38 10.57
C ASP A 219 -13.64 -14.84 10.45
N GLU A 220 -12.86 -14.14 11.29
CA GLU A 220 -12.82 -12.67 11.32
C GLU A 220 -12.29 -12.06 10.01
N ASP A 221 -11.43 -12.79 9.30
CA ASP A 221 -10.88 -12.42 7.98
C ASP A 221 -11.85 -12.73 6.84
N GLY A 222 -12.97 -13.40 7.13
CA GLY A 222 -13.98 -13.78 6.16
C GLY A 222 -13.58 -14.99 5.32
N GLU A 223 -12.55 -15.75 5.74
CA GLU A 223 -12.16 -17.03 5.15
C GLU A 223 -13.00 -18.17 5.76
N VAL A 224 -13.15 -19.29 5.05
CA VAL A 224 -13.76 -20.49 5.62
C VAL A 224 -12.77 -21.10 6.61
N ALA A 225 -13.06 -20.96 7.91
CA ALA A 225 -12.14 -21.23 9.00
C ALA A 225 -11.55 -22.67 8.98
N GLN A 226 -12.34 -23.64 8.52
CA GLN A 226 -11.93 -25.05 8.44
C GLN A 226 -11.17 -25.41 7.16
N LEU A 227 -11.01 -24.48 6.22
CA LEU A 227 -10.38 -24.70 4.91
C LEU A 227 -9.19 -23.77 4.64
N GLN A 228 -8.98 -22.72 5.45
CA GLN A 228 -7.91 -21.75 5.23
C GLN A 228 -6.50 -22.38 5.13
N HIS A 229 -6.23 -23.45 5.89
CA HIS A 229 -4.94 -24.16 5.87
C HIS A 229 -4.65 -24.88 4.54
N LEU A 230 -5.67 -25.05 3.69
CA LEU A 230 -5.57 -25.72 2.38
C LEU A 230 -5.34 -24.76 1.22
N VAL A 231 -5.46 -23.45 1.44
CA VAL A 231 -5.24 -22.41 0.43
C VAL A 231 -3.83 -22.47 -0.16
N ARG A 232 -2.82 -22.66 0.70
CA ARG A 232 -1.41 -22.67 0.31
C ARG A 232 -0.95 -23.97 -0.38
N PRO A 233 -1.28 -25.18 0.13
CA PRO A 233 -1.03 -26.45 -0.58
C PRO A 233 -1.60 -26.50 -2.01
N LEU A 234 -2.72 -25.82 -2.26
CA LEU A 234 -3.37 -25.73 -3.57
C LEU A 234 -2.92 -24.53 -4.41
N SER A 235 -1.67 -24.10 -4.29
CA SER A 235 -1.09 -23.06 -5.15
C SER A 235 -0.01 -23.66 -6.05
N LYS A 236 -0.38 -24.69 -6.82
CA LYS A 236 0.55 -25.57 -7.56
C LYS A 236 1.34 -24.88 -8.66
N ARG A 237 0.87 -23.74 -9.18
CA ARG A 237 1.60 -22.91 -10.16
C ARG A 237 3.00 -22.58 -9.70
N SER A 238 3.08 -22.05 -8.49
CA SER A 238 4.32 -21.56 -7.91
C SER A 238 5.28 -22.71 -7.68
N ALA A 239 4.77 -23.88 -7.25
CA ALA A 239 5.56 -25.09 -7.06
C ALA A 239 6.00 -25.76 -8.38
N GLN A 240 5.18 -25.72 -9.45
CA GLN A 240 5.47 -26.35 -10.74
C GLN A 240 6.51 -25.59 -11.57
N ILE A 241 6.41 -24.25 -11.59
CA ILE A 241 7.41 -23.38 -12.27
C ILE A 241 8.80 -23.65 -11.69
N GLU A 242 8.86 -23.77 -10.36
CA GLU A 242 10.07 -24.10 -9.63
C GLU A 242 10.65 -25.45 -10.04
N SER A 243 9.81 -26.49 -10.06
CA SER A 243 10.22 -27.84 -10.44
C SER A 243 10.70 -27.95 -11.90
N ASN A 244 10.06 -27.26 -12.84
CA ASN A 244 10.46 -27.27 -14.27
C ASN A 244 11.82 -26.62 -14.48
N LYS A 245 12.10 -25.54 -13.74
CA LYS A 245 13.36 -24.81 -13.79
C LYS A 245 14.52 -25.70 -13.31
N ILE A 246 14.31 -26.41 -12.20
CA ILE A 246 15.29 -27.36 -11.65
C ILE A 246 15.58 -28.48 -12.66
N ALA A 247 14.55 -29.12 -13.21
CA ALA A 247 14.71 -30.26 -14.12
C ALA A 247 15.40 -29.87 -15.44
N ARG A 248 15.07 -28.71 -16.01
CA ARG A 248 15.67 -28.26 -17.28
C ARG A 248 17.10 -27.78 -17.13
N THR A 249 17.40 -27.18 -15.99
CA THR A 249 18.78 -26.80 -15.64
C THR A 249 19.65 -28.04 -15.49
N ALA A 250 19.15 -29.07 -14.79
CA ALA A 250 19.86 -30.35 -14.67
C ALA A 250 20.09 -31.02 -16.03
N TRP A 251 19.06 -31.09 -16.89
CA TRP A 251 19.17 -31.60 -18.26
C TRP A 251 20.19 -30.85 -19.12
N TRP A 252 20.27 -29.53 -18.96
CA TRP A 252 21.21 -28.71 -19.71
C TRP A 252 22.65 -28.97 -19.24
N LYS A 253 22.88 -29.03 -17.91
CA LYS A 253 24.19 -29.29 -17.32
C LYS A 253 24.72 -30.69 -17.65
N GLU A 254 23.86 -31.69 -17.69
CA GLU A 254 24.23 -33.06 -18.09
C GLU A 254 24.73 -33.12 -19.54
N ARG A 255 24.20 -32.27 -20.43
CA ARG A 255 24.62 -32.15 -21.84
C ARG A 255 25.79 -31.20 -22.07
N HIS A 256 26.16 -30.39 -21.07
CA HIS A 256 27.27 -29.44 -21.15
C HIS A 256 28.17 -29.57 -19.90
N PRO A 257 28.86 -30.71 -19.71
CA PRO A 257 29.65 -30.97 -18.52
C PRO A 257 30.76 -29.92 -18.34
N GLY A 258 30.87 -29.36 -17.14
CA GLY A 258 31.88 -28.35 -16.81
C GLY A 258 31.60 -26.95 -17.36
N GLN A 259 30.43 -26.71 -17.95
CA GLN A 259 29.96 -25.38 -18.33
C GLN A 259 28.76 -25.00 -17.48
N GLU A 260 28.66 -23.72 -17.12
CA GLU A 260 27.48 -23.14 -16.50
C GLU A 260 26.58 -22.50 -17.57
N PRO A 261 25.24 -22.61 -17.46
CA PRO A 261 24.34 -22.03 -18.44
C PRO A 261 24.53 -20.51 -18.47
N SER A 262 24.80 -19.97 -19.66
CA SER A 262 24.93 -18.53 -19.86
C SER A 262 23.59 -17.83 -19.61
N HIS A 263 23.62 -16.51 -19.43
CA HIS A 263 22.42 -15.70 -19.18
C HIS A 263 21.29 -15.93 -20.23
N ASP A 264 21.64 -16.09 -21.52
CA ASP A 264 20.64 -16.40 -22.56
C ASP A 264 20.09 -17.81 -22.46
N VAL A 265 20.91 -18.77 -22.03
CA VAL A 265 20.51 -20.15 -21.78
C VAL A 265 19.64 -20.23 -20.53
N VAL A 266 19.98 -19.54 -19.44
CA VAL A 266 19.15 -19.44 -18.24
C VAL A 266 17.82 -18.77 -18.57
N ASN A 267 17.82 -17.69 -19.36
CA ASN A 267 16.59 -17.06 -19.83
C ASN A 267 15.78 -17.93 -20.79
N GLN A 268 16.42 -18.77 -21.61
CA GLN A 268 15.74 -19.79 -22.41
C GLN A 268 15.20 -20.91 -21.54
N ILE A 269 15.92 -21.31 -20.49
CA ILE A 269 15.49 -22.31 -19.51
C ILE A 269 14.35 -21.77 -18.65
N ASP A 270 14.34 -20.49 -18.29
CA ASP A 270 13.28 -19.82 -17.53
C ASP A 270 12.06 -19.58 -18.39
N ARG A 271 12.24 -19.05 -19.61
CA ARG A 271 11.16 -19.00 -20.61
C ARG A 271 10.62 -20.38 -20.92
N TRP A 272 11.49 -21.39 -21.01
CA TRP A 272 11.09 -22.79 -21.15
C TRP A 272 10.41 -23.27 -19.87
N ALA A 273 10.87 -23.03 -18.66
CA ALA A 273 10.28 -23.56 -17.43
C ALA A 273 8.89 -22.95 -17.16
N TRP A 274 8.73 -21.68 -17.51
CA TRP A 274 7.44 -20.98 -17.61
C TRP A 274 6.56 -21.48 -18.76
N ALA A 275 7.14 -22.01 -19.85
CA ALA A 275 6.44 -22.43 -21.06
C ALA A 275 6.38 -23.96 -21.32
N ALA A 276 7.05 -24.78 -20.54
CA ALA A 276 7.27 -26.20 -20.75
C ALA A 276 6.58 -26.99 -19.67
N ALA A 277 5.96 -28.10 -20.09
CA ALA A 277 4.81 -28.65 -19.37
C ALA A 277 3.78 -27.57 -18.99
N ARG A 278 3.82 -26.39 -19.66
CA ARG A 278 2.81 -25.35 -19.61
C ARG A 278 1.55 -26.08 -20.07
N PRO A 279 0.61 -26.33 -19.17
CA PRO A 279 -0.68 -26.75 -19.65
C PRO A 279 -1.13 -25.53 -20.45
N ASN A 280 -1.28 -25.66 -21.76
CA ASN A 280 -2.44 -25.00 -22.34
C ASN A 280 -3.60 -25.41 -21.43
N LYS A 281 -4.55 -24.51 -21.09
CA LYS A 281 -5.89 -25.03 -20.76
C LYS A 281 -6.16 -26.05 -21.86
N PRO A 282 -6.26 -27.36 -21.57
CA PRO A 282 -6.47 -28.33 -22.62
C PRO A 282 -7.70 -27.84 -23.39
N GLY A 283 -7.61 -27.83 -24.73
CA GLY A 283 -8.74 -27.40 -25.56
C GLY A 283 -10.00 -28.21 -25.22
N ASP A 284 -9.78 -29.47 -24.84
CA ASP A 284 -10.71 -30.35 -24.13
C ASP A 284 -10.09 -30.72 -22.76
N LEU A 285 -10.39 -29.95 -21.71
CA LEU A 285 -10.20 -30.43 -20.34
C LEU A 285 -11.56 -30.95 -19.89
N ASP A 286 -11.66 -32.25 -19.65
CA ASP A 286 -12.85 -32.80 -19.02
C ASP A 286 -12.95 -32.23 -17.59
N GLU A 287 -14.03 -31.48 -17.34
CA GLU A 287 -14.21 -30.80 -16.05
C GLU A 287 -14.41 -31.78 -14.89
N ALA A 288 -14.95 -32.97 -15.15
CA ALA A 288 -15.14 -33.99 -14.14
C ALA A 288 -13.80 -34.61 -13.73
N ASP A 289 -12.92 -34.89 -14.70
CA ASP A 289 -11.57 -35.42 -14.44
C ASP A 289 -10.72 -34.44 -13.64
N TRP A 290 -10.75 -33.15 -14.01
CA TRP A 290 -10.05 -32.10 -13.26
C TRP A 290 -10.57 -31.97 -11.83
N THR A 291 -11.90 -31.95 -11.67
CA THR A 291 -12.55 -31.85 -10.36
C THR A 291 -12.14 -33.01 -9.45
N GLU A 292 -12.10 -34.23 -9.97
CA GLU A 292 -11.70 -35.39 -9.16
C GLU A 292 -10.21 -35.36 -8.81
N LEU A 293 -9.34 -34.87 -9.71
CA LEU A 293 -7.91 -34.70 -9.43
C LEU A 293 -7.67 -33.72 -8.28
N ILE A 294 -8.30 -32.54 -8.32
CA ILE A 294 -8.19 -31.56 -7.23
C ILE A 294 -8.76 -32.13 -5.94
N ARG A 295 -9.89 -32.83 -6.01
CA ARG A 295 -10.48 -33.47 -4.83
C ARG A 295 -9.55 -34.52 -4.23
N HIS A 296 -8.79 -35.25 -5.05
CA HIS A 296 -7.78 -36.19 -4.58
C HIS A 296 -6.62 -35.50 -3.85
N GLU A 297 -6.14 -34.37 -4.35
CA GLU A 297 -5.08 -33.60 -3.68
C GLU A 297 -5.56 -32.97 -2.38
N LEU A 298 -6.78 -32.44 -2.35
CA LEU A 298 -7.44 -31.98 -1.13
C LEU A 298 -7.48 -33.07 -0.06
N LYS A 299 -7.85 -34.31 -0.46
CA LYS A 299 -7.83 -35.48 0.45
C LYS A 299 -6.41 -35.80 0.94
N SER A 300 -5.41 -35.64 0.08
CA SER A 300 -4.02 -35.91 0.43
C SER A 300 -3.47 -34.87 1.41
N ALA A 301 -3.86 -33.60 1.24
CA ALA A 301 -3.47 -32.50 2.11
C ALA A 301 -4.20 -32.52 3.47
N ASP A 302 -5.50 -32.84 3.50
CA ASP A 302 -6.23 -33.09 4.74
C ASP A 302 -7.24 -34.25 4.59
N PRO A 303 -6.89 -35.46 5.09
CA PRO A 303 -7.77 -36.62 5.04
C PRO A 303 -9.11 -36.44 5.77
N ARG A 304 -9.20 -35.50 6.73
CA ARG A 304 -10.40 -35.26 7.53
C ARG A 304 -11.47 -34.48 6.76
N ILE A 305 -11.15 -33.93 5.59
CA ILE A 305 -12.08 -33.12 4.81
C ILE A 305 -13.33 -33.90 4.35
N ARG A 306 -13.22 -35.23 4.26
CA ARG A 306 -14.30 -36.19 3.95
C ARG A 306 -15.26 -36.48 5.09
N GLN A 307 -14.88 -36.15 6.33
CA GLN A 307 -15.75 -36.43 7.46
C GLN A 307 -16.98 -35.54 7.36
N THR A 308 -18.16 -36.15 7.35
CA THR A 308 -19.42 -35.42 7.45
C THR A 308 -19.39 -34.62 8.73
N ARG A 309 -19.39 -33.29 8.60
CA ARG A 309 -19.44 -32.38 9.74
C ARG A 309 -20.89 -32.23 10.17
N SER A 310 -21.12 -32.16 11.47
CA SER A 310 -22.41 -31.71 11.97
C SER A 310 -22.64 -30.25 11.54
N PRO A 311 -23.89 -29.86 11.22
CA PRO A 311 -24.20 -28.47 10.91
C PRO A 311 -23.66 -27.52 11.97
N ALA A 312 -23.03 -26.43 11.53
CA ALA A 312 -22.52 -25.40 12.42
C ALA A 312 -23.68 -24.56 12.94
N ARG A 313 -23.57 -24.10 14.19
CA ARG A 313 -24.53 -23.16 14.75
C ARG A 313 -24.27 -21.77 14.18
N LEU A 314 -25.28 -21.20 13.52
CA LEU A 314 -25.26 -19.80 13.12
C LEU A 314 -25.54 -18.91 14.34
N ALA A 315 -24.63 -17.98 14.61
CA ALA A 315 -24.87 -16.86 15.51
C ALA A 315 -25.06 -15.62 14.63
N ALA A 316 -26.32 -15.29 14.34
CA ALA A 316 -26.67 -14.13 13.52
C ALA A 316 -27.07 -12.97 14.44
N VAL A 317 -26.55 -11.78 14.14
CA VAL A 317 -27.02 -10.53 14.76
C VAL A 317 -28.22 -10.03 13.95
N LEU A 318 -29.29 -9.58 14.63
CA LEU A 318 -30.43 -8.96 13.96
C LEU A 318 -30.11 -7.50 13.61
N ILE A 319 -30.73 -6.97 12.55
CA ILE A 319 -30.54 -5.56 12.15
C ILE A 319 -30.88 -4.62 13.30
N ASP A 320 -31.95 -4.89 14.04
CA ASP A 320 -32.41 -4.06 15.17
C ASP A 320 -31.45 -4.07 16.37
N ASP A 321 -30.55 -5.05 16.46
CA ASP A 321 -29.54 -5.16 17.50
C ASP A 321 -28.21 -4.50 17.12
N LEU A 322 -28.10 -3.92 15.91
CA LEU A 322 -26.89 -3.24 15.46
C LEU A 322 -26.71 -1.91 16.19
N ASP A 323 -25.54 -1.73 16.78
CA ASP A 323 -25.11 -0.47 17.35
C ASP A 323 -24.70 0.50 16.23
N LEU A 324 -25.65 1.34 15.79
CA LEU A 324 -25.43 2.31 14.72
C LEU A 324 -24.33 3.33 15.06
N GLU A 325 -24.18 3.72 16.33
CA GLU A 325 -23.14 4.67 16.74
C GLU A 325 -21.75 4.05 16.64
N LEU A 326 -21.59 2.80 17.11
CA LEU A 326 -20.34 2.06 16.97
C LEU A 326 -19.99 1.80 15.50
N LEU A 327 -20.98 1.42 14.68
CA LEU A 327 -20.79 1.22 13.23
C LEU A 327 -20.40 2.53 12.53
N ALA A 328 -21.02 3.64 12.91
CA ALA A 328 -20.68 4.97 12.40
C ALA A 328 -19.25 5.38 12.76
N ALA A 329 -18.83 5.14 14.01
CA ALA A 329 -17.46 5.37 14.45
C ALA A 329 -16.46 4.50 13.66
N ARG A 330 -16.75 3.20 13.47
CA ARG A 330 -15.93 2.28 12.66
C ARG A 330 -15.82 2.74 11.21
N ALA A 331 -16.91 3.24 10.64
CA ALA A 331 -16.92 3.77 9.27
C ALA A 331 -15.96 4.95 9.10
N VAL A 332 -15.95 5.89 10.06
CA VAL A 332 -15.02 7.02 10.05
C VAL A 332 -13.58 6.57 10.29
N VAL A 333 -13.33 5.60 11.18
CA VAL A 333 -11.99 5.04 11.41
C VAL A 333 -11.41 4.42 10.13
N ASP A 334 -12.19 3.64 9.38
CA ASP A 334 -11.74 3.07 8.09
C ASP A 334 -11.49 4.18 7.04
N ALA A 335 -12.38 5.17 6.93
CA ALA A 335 -12.22 6.28 6.00
C ALA A 335 -10.98 7.15 6.32
N ASP A 336 -10.78 7.47 7.60
CA ASP A 336 -9.67 8.29 8.11
C ASP A 336 -8.32 7.57 7.90
N ALA A 337 -8.23 6.27 8.24
CA ALA A 337 -7.02 5.47 8.02
C ALA A 337 -6.59 5.38 6.54
N ARG A 338 -7.54 5.37 5.61
CA ARG A 338 -7.27 5.37 4.15
C ARG A 338 -6.96 6.76 3.58
N SER A 339 -7.10 7.81 4.39
CA SER A 339 -7.00 9.20 3.95
C SER A 339 -5.69 9.89 4.35
N THR A 340 -4.72 9.16 4.92
CA THR A 340 -3.40 9.70 5.32
C THR A 340 -2.67 10.41 4.17
N GLY A 341 -2.78 9.89 2.95
CA GLY A 341 -2.23 10.50 1.74
C GLY A 341 -2.86 11.85 1.34
N THR A 342 -4.08 12.12 1.81
CA THR A 342 -4.79 13.41 1.65
C THR A 342 -4.91 14.13 2.99
N GLY A 343 -3.94 13.94 3.87
CA GLY A 343 -3.86 14.63 5.17
C GLY A 343 -5.05 14.37 6.10
N GLY A 344 -5.75 13.25 5.99
CA GLY A 344 -6.93 12.95 6.81
C GLY A 344 -8.26 13.34 6.17
N ARG A 345 -8.22 13.83 4.93
CA ARG A 345 -9.41 14.31 4.23
C ARG A 345 -10.03 13.20 3.37
N PHE A 346 -11.32 12.94 3.52
CA PHE A 346 -12.05 11.87 2.83
C PHE A 346 -13.43 12.34 2.34
N SER A 347 -14.05 11.53 1.49
CA SER A 347 -15.30 11.82 0.79
C SER A 347 -16.49 11.06 1.40
N ASP A 348 -17.72 11.40 0.98
CA ASP A 348 -18.91 10.65 1.39
C ASP A 348 -18.88 9.20 0.87
N MET A 349 -18.25 8.96 -0.29
CA MET A 349 -18.01 7.60 -0.79
C MET A 349 -17.10 6.79 0.13
N ASP A 350 -16.09 7.42 0.74
CA ASP A 350 -15.19 6.75 1.67
C ASP A 350 -15.92 6.38 2.97
N ILE A 351 -16.77 7.28 3.49
CA ILE A 351 -17.64 6.98 4.63
C ILE A 351 -18.57 5.80 4.30
N ARG A 352 -19.21 5.82 3.12
CA ARG A 352 -20.11 4.75 2.69
C ARG A 352 -19.38 3.40 2.60
N ALA A 353 -18.17 3.37 2.02
CA ALA A 353 -17.36 2.16 1.97
C ALA A 353 -16.98 1.66 3.38
N GLY A 354 -16.64 2.57 4.29
CA GLY A 354 -16.39 2.26 5.70
C GLY A 354 -17.62 1.71 6.41
N ALA A 355 -18.80 2.29 6.18
CA ALA A 355 -20.08 1.82 6.74
C ALA A 355 -20.42 0.41 6.26
N ILE A 356 -20.26 0.15 4.96
CA ILE A 356 -20.46 -1.17 4.36
C ILE A 356 -19.52 -2.20 5.02
N ARG A 357 -18.23 -1.91 5.16
CA ARG A 357 -17.27 -2.81 5.83
C ARG A 357 -17.57 -3.01 7.32
N ALA A 358 -17.98 -1.95 8.03
CA ALA A 358 -18.36 -2.05 9.44
C ALA A 358 -19.57 -2.98 9.63
N ILE A 359 -20.59 -2.87 8.76
CA ILE A 359 -21.75 -3.75 8.76
C ILE A 359 -21.34 -5.17 8.37
N ALA A 360 -20.46 -5.36 7.37
CA ALA A 360 -19.96 -6.66 6.98
C ALA A 360 -19.26 -7.41 8.12
N ALA A 361 -18.58 -6.68 9.01
CA ALA A 361 -17.90 -7.22 10.19
C ALA A 361 -18.80 -7.34 11.44
N SER A 362 -20.08 -6.98 11.36
CA SER A 362 -21.00 -7.00 12.52
C SER A 362 -21.57 -8.37 12.86
N GLY A 363 -21.51 -9.33 11.93
CA GLY A 363 -22.16 -10.65 12.05
C GLY A 363 -23.67 -10.64 11.73
N VAL A 364 -24.19 -9.56 11.13
CA VAL A 364 -25.56 -9.50 10.65
C VAL A 364 -25.79 -10.45 9.48
N LEU A 365 -26.91 -11.17 9.48
CA LEU A 365 -27.37 -11.97 8.34
C LEU A 365 -28.71 -11.42 7.87
N ALA A 366 -28.71 -10.73 6.73
CA ALA A 366 -29.92 -10.13 6.18
C ALA A 366 -29.81 -9.94 4.66
N GLU A 367 -30.96 -9.77 4.01
CA GLU A 367 -30.99 -9.53 2.57
C GLU A 367 -30.40 -8.16 2.22
N ARG A 368 -29.81 -8.06 1.03
CA ARG A 368 -29.12 -6.83 0.58
C ARG A 368 -30.02 -5.60 0.57
N THR A 369 -31.30 -5.77 0.26
CA THR A 369 -32.28 -4.68 0.23
C THR A 369 -32.55 -4.10 1.61
N GLU A 370 -32.50 -4.93 2.65
CA GLU A 370 -32.70 -4.51 4.04
C GLU A 370 -31.45 -3.77 4.55
N LEU A 371 -30.26 -4.31 4.24
CA LEU A 371 -28.99 -3.71 4.62
C LEU A 371 -28.72 -2.36 3.95
N ALA A 372 -29.31 -2.09 2.77
CA ALA A 372 -29.14 -0.81 2.08
C ALA A 372 -29.60 0.39 2.94
N ALA A 373 -30.75 0.26 3.62
CA ALA A 373 -31.23 1.30 4.53
C ALA A 373 -30.31 1.47 5.76
N THR A 374 -29.78 0.36 6.28
CA THR A 374 -28.81 0.39 7.39
C THR A 374 -27.50 1.07 6.97
N VAL A 375 -26.98 0.78 5.77
CA VAL A 375 -25.77 1.43 5.23
C VAL A 375 -25.97 2.95 5.13
N ASP A 376 -27.12 3.39 4.63
CA ASP A 376 -27.44 4.81 4.51
C ASP A 376 -27.54 5.46 5.89
N ALA A 377 -28.22 4.83 6.86
CA ALA A 377 -28.33 5.31 8.24
C ALA A 377 -26.97 5.41 8.96
N VAL A 378 -26.12 4.38 8.83
CA VAL A 378 -24.75 4.39 9.39
C VAL A 378 -23.91 5.49 8.74
N SER A 379 -24.03 5.67 7.43
CA SER A 379 -23.27 6.70 6.69
C SER A 379 -23.70 8.12 7.13
N GLU A 380 -25.00 8.35 7.33
CA GLU A 380 -25.53 9.62 7.82
C GLU A 380 -25.13 9.89 9.28
N ALA A 381 -25.23 8.88 10.15
CA ALA A 381 -24.76 8.97 11.54
C ALA A 381 -23.25 9.27 11.59
N ALA A 382 -22.43 8.59 10.79
CA ALA A 382 -20.99 8.84 10.69
C ALA A 382 -20.71 10.28 10.25
N ALA A 383 -21.36 10.74 9.18
CA ALA A 383 -21.18 12.08 8.64
C ALA A 383 -21.58 13.19 9.63
N SER A 384 -22.61 12.98 10.44
CA SER A 384 -23.16 13.99 11.36
C SER A 384 -22.49 14.01 12.75
N THR A 385 -22.07 12.85 13.27
CA THR A 385 -21.59 12.73 14.66
C THR A 385 -20.07 12.61 14.78
N CYS A 386 -19.39 12.10 13.74
CA CYS A 386 -17.98 11.72 13.82
C CYS A 386 -17.06 12.55 12.90
N THR A 387 -17.62 13.45 12.08
CA THR A 387 -16.84 14.24 11.10
C THR A 387 -17.03 15.75 11.22
N VAL A 388 -16.05 16.49 10.69
CA VAL A 388 -16.12 17.93 10.41
C VAL A 388 -16.20 18.13 8.89
N THR A 389 -17.18 18.90 8.45
CA THR A 389 -17.31 19.34 7.06
C THR A 389 -16.36 20.51 6.78
N LEU A 390 -15.39 20.31 5.89
CA LEU A 390 -14.39 21.33 5.54
C LEU A 390 -14.93 22.36 4.54
N LEU A 391 -15.78 21.92 3.61
CA LEU A 391 -16.45 22.77 2.62
C LEU A 391 -17.92 22.42 2.57
N ASN A 392 -18.78 23.43 2.68
CA ASN A 392 -20.22 23.28 2.56
C ASN A 392 -20.70 24.05 1.32
N GLU A 393 -20.82 23.35 0.19
CA GLU A 393 -21.31 23.89 -1.07
C GLU A 393 -22.54 23.09 -1.51
N PRO A 394 -23.55 23.74 -2.12
CA PRO A 394 -24.69 23.02 -2.69
C PRO A 394 -24.21 22.04 -3.78
N ASP A 395 -24.87 20.89 -3.88
CA ASP A 395 -24.58 19.83 -4.86
C ASP A 395 -23.13 19.29 -4.86
N MET A 396 -22.53 19.20 -3.68
CA MET A 396 -21.19 18.62 -3.49
C MET A 396 -21.11 17.21 -4.10
N PRO A 397 -20.22 16.95 -5.09
CA PRO A 397 -20.04 15.61 -5.62
C PRO A 397 -19.54 14.64 -4.54
N LYS A 398 -20.21 13.48 -4.38
CA LYS A 398 -19.90 12.47 -3.33
C LYS A 398 -18.44 11.99 -3.29
N HIS A 399 -17.72 12.11 -4.40
CA HIS A 399 -16.32 11.70 -4.54
C HIS A 399 -15.31 12.78 -4.13
N VAL A 400 -15.75 14.03 -3.93
CA VAL A 400 -14.89 15.12 -3.46
C VAL A 400 -14.64 14.91 -1.98
N LYS A 401 -13.37 14.94 -1.58
CA LYS A 401 -12.98 14.65 -0.20
C LYS A 401 -13.27 15.86 0.71
N HIS A 402 -14.50 16.17 1.09
CA HIS A 402 -14.78 17.42 1.83
C HIS A 402 -14.87 17.25 3.35
N ARG A 403 -14.62 16.05 3.89
CA ARG A 403 -14.75 15.72 5.31
C ARG A 403 -13.43 15.33 5.95
N MET A 404 -13.39 15.41 7.27
CA MET A 404 -12.28 14.95 8.11
C MET A 404 -12.84 14.41 9.43
N ALA A 405 -12.21 13.40 10.03
CA ALA A 405 -12.61 12.89 11.33
C ALA A 405 -12.44 13.95 12.42
N ILE A 406 -13.35 14.01 13.39
CA ILE A 406 -13.25 14.93 14.54
C ILE A 406 -11.93 14.71 15.29
N ALA A 407 -11.56 13.44 15.53
CA ALA A 407 -10.30 13.11 16.19
C ALA A 407 -9.09 13.72 15.46
N THR A 408 -9.00 13.54 14.14
CA THR A 408 -7.92 14.10 13.31
C THR A 408 -7.89 15.64 13.35
N VAL A 409 -9.05 16.30 13.34
CA VAL A 409 -9.15 17.76 13.48
C VAL A 409 -8.63 18.22 14.85
N VAL A 410 -9.05 17.55 15.93
CA VAL A 410 -8.62 17.86 17.30
C VAL A 410 -7.10 17.70 17.42
N VAL A 411 -6.55 16.60 16.92
CA VAL A 411 -5.12 16.30 16.99
C VAL A 411 -4.30 17.33 16.21
N LYS A 412 -4.72 17.68 14.98
CA LYS A 412 -4.07 18.72 14.16
C LYS A 412 -4.08 20.09 14.83
N THR A 413 -5.25 20.52 15.28
CA THR A 413 -5.42 21.87 15.88
C THR A 413 -4.72 21.98 17.22
N THR A 414 -4.80 20.94 18.06
CA THR A 414 -4.08 20.87 19.33
C THR A 414 -2.57 20.93 19.12
N LEU A 415 -2.05 20.16 18.16
CA LEU A 415 -0.62 20.15 17.87
C LEU A 415 -0.13 21.53 17.41
N ALA A 416 -0.81 22.12 16.43
CA ALA A 416 -0.45 23.45 15.91
C ALA A 416 -0.44 24.50 17.03
N ASN A 417 -1.51 24.58 17.84
CA ASN A 417 -1.61 25.54 18.94
C ASN A 417 -0.51 25.35 20.00
N ARG A 418 -0.16 24.10 20.32
CA ARG A 418 0.89 23.81 21.32
C ARG A 418 2.28 24.11 20.79
N ILE A 419 2.55 23.83 19.52
CA ILE A 419 3.80 24.21 18.86
C ILE A 419 3.95 25.73 18.87
N ASP A 420 2.91 26.46 18.48
CA ASP A 420 2.93 27.94 18.46
C ASP A 420 3.13 28.52 19.87
N ALA A 421 2.47 27.95 20.89
CA ALA A 421 2.61 28.39 22.27
C ALA A 421 4.01 28.12 22.86
N MET A 422 4.67 27.04 22.42
CA MET A 422 6.02 26.66 22.85
C MET A 422 7.11 27.46 22.13
N ALA A 423 6.83 27.98 20.93
CA ALA A 423 7.81 28.65 20.09
C ALA A 423 8.34 29.94 20.74
N ALA A 424 9.57 29.85 21.23
CA ALA A 424 10.37 30.95 21.75
C ALA A 424 11.75 31.02 21.06
N PRO A 425 12.24 32.24 20.74
CA PRO A 425 13.57 32.42 20.17
C PRO A 425 14.66 32.07 21.20
N GLY A 426 15.87 31.85 20.72
CA GLY A 426 17.05 31.66 21.55
C GLY A 426 18.33 31.89 20.75
N ASP A 427 19.46 31.84 21.45
CA ASP A 427 20.77 32.13 20.87
C ASP A 427 21.42 30.85 20.36
N ALA A 428 22.02 30.93 19.17
CA ALA A 428 22.87 29.88 18.64
C ALA A 428 24.28 29.94 19.27
N VAL A 429 24.93 28.79 19.37
CA VAL A 429 26.33 28.73 19.84
C VAL A 429 27.25 29.37 18.79
N PRO A 430 28.25 30.20 19.17
CA PRO A 430 29.15 30.80 18.19
C PRO A 430 29.86 29.77 17.32
N THR A 431 29.89 29.97 16.00
CA THR A 431 30.48 29.04 15.03
C THR A 431 31.93 28.68 15.34
N ARG A 432 32.72 29.63 15.87
CA ARG A 432 34.10 29.38 16.32
C ARG A 432 34.23 28.26 17.36
N GLU A 433 33.24 28.14 18.25
CA GLU A 433 33.20 27.09 19.26
C GLU A 433 32.82 25.75 18.62
N ILE A 434 31.84 25.75 17.72
CA ILE A 434 31.45 24.58 16.93
C ILE A 434 32.64 24.03 16.14
N THR A 435 33.36 24.88 15.42
CA THR A 435 34.55 24.47 14.65
C THR A 435 35.64 23.89 15.54
N ALA A 436 35.90 24.51 16.69
CA ALA A 436 36.90 24.01 17.64
C ALA A 436 36.53 22.62 18.19
N ILE A 437 35.25 22.41 18.52
CA ILE A 437 34.75 21.12 19.01
C ILE A 437 34.76 20.07 17.90
N ALA A 438 34.34 20.43 16.68
CA ALA A 438 34.38 19.55 15.52
C ALA A 438 35.80 19.03 15.26
N HIS A 439 36.79 19.93 15.21
CA HIS A 439 38.20 19.58 15.03
C HIS A 439 38.74 18.72 16.18
N ALA A 440 38.30 18.94 17.42
CA ALA A 440 38.70 18.13 18.57
C ALA A 440 38.11 16.70 18.53
N LEU A 441 36.90 16.53 17.96
CA LEU A 441 36.24 15.22 17.84
C LEU A 441 36.76 14.40 16.67
N ASP A 442 37.12 15.05 15.56
CA ASP A 442 37.58 14.42 14.33
C ASP A 442 38.43 15.42 13.52
N PRO A 443 39.76 15.43 13.70
CA PRO A 443 40.65 16.38 13.02
C PRO A 443 40.66 16.25 11.49
N GLU A 444 40.30 15.09 10.96
CA GLU A 444 40.30 14.82 9.51
C GLU A 444 39.00 15.27 8.84
N ARG A 445 37.98 15.63 9.62
CA ARG A 445 36.64 15.93 9.11
C ARG A 445 36.24 17.38 9.35
N VAL A 446 36.16 18.15 8.27
CA VAL A 446 35.71 19.53 8.29
C VAL A 446 34.20 19.59 8.06
N LEU A 447 33.47 20.30 8.93
CA LEU A 447 32.06 20.61 8.70
C LEU A 447 31.95 21.70 7.63
N ASP A 448 30.98 21.57 6.72
CA ASP A 448 30.61 22.68 5.85
C ASP A 448 29.83 23.78 6.61
N GLY A 449 29.46 24.86 5.91
CA GLY A 449 28.74 25.99 6.49
C GLY A 449 27.39 25.57 7.09
N ASP A 450 26.56 24.92 6.28
CA ASP A 450 25.21 24.47 6.68
C ASP A 450 25.28 23.52 7.90
N GLN A 451 26.25 22.60 7.94
CA GLN A 451 26.48 21.70 9.06
C GLN A 451 26.96 22.43 10.32
N SER A 452 27.81 23.45 10.17
CA SER A 452 28.30 24.25 11.29
C SER A 452 27.17 25.09 11.90
N ASP A 453 26.36 25.73 11.06
CA ASP A 453 25.18 26.48 11.49
C ASP A 453 24.14 25.55 12.11
N GLY A 454 23.95 24.37 11.51
CA GLY A 454 23.09 23.30 12.03
C GLY A 454 23.46 22.89 13.45
N ALA A 455 24.75 22.61 13.66
CA ALA A 455 25.28 22.24 14.97
C ALA A 455 25.18 23.40 15.99
N ALA A 456 25.41 24.64 15.53
CA ALA A 456 25.27 25.85 16.35
C ALA A 456 23.83 26.06 16.86
N ALA A 457 22.83 25.89 15.99
CA ALA A 457 21.43 26.03 16.37
C ALA A 457 20.96 24.88 17.28
N LEU A 458 21.35 23.65 16.97
CA LEU A 458 21.03 22.47 17.79
C LEU A 458 21.58 22.56 19.21
N ALA A 459 22.79 23.12 19.36
CA ALA A 459 23.39 23.34 20.67
C ALA A 459 22.94 24.65 21.35
N GLY A 460 22.13 25.48 20.67
CA GLY A 460 21.64 26.74 21.17
C GLY A 460 20.47 26.61 22.16
N THR A 461 19.86 27.76 22.50
CA THR A 461 18.78 27.84 23.52
C THR A 461 17.37 27.98 22.93
N ALA A 462 17.22 28.04 21.61
CA ALA A 462 15.91 28.11 20.97
C ALA A 462 15.06 26.87 21.32
N SER A 463 13.81 27.12 21.68
CA SER A 463 12.83 26.09 22.07
C SER A 463 12.60 25.04 20.99
N ILE A 464 12.53 25.47 19.73
CA ILE A 464 12.31 24.66 18.53
C ILE A 464 13.38 24.98 17.50
N VAL A 465 14.08 23.94 17.05
CA VAL A 465 15.00 23.99 15.91
C VAL A 465 14.53 23.00 14.85
N SER A 466 14.65 23.38 13.58
CA SER A 466 14.32 22.52 12.46
C SER A 466 15.51 22.43 11.51
N ILE A 467 16.03 21.22 11.34
CA ILE A 467 17.07 20.91 10.34
C ILE A 467 16.45 20.04 9.25
N THR A 468 16.37 20.58 8.04
CA THR A 468 15.97 19.84 6.83
C THR A 468 17.20 19.50 6.02
N GLY A 469 17.26 18.32 5.40
CA GLY A 469 18.37 18.03 4.51
C GLY A 469 18.17 16.75 3.73
N ALA A 470 18.55 16.79 2.46
CA ALA A 470 18.49 15.66 1.54
C ALA A 470 19.24 14.42 2.08
N ALA A 471 19.01 13.27 1.44
CA ALA A 471 19.76 12.07 1.76
C ALA A 471 21.28 12.29 1.53
N GLY A 472 22.10 12.03 2.55
CA GLY A 472 23.56 12.12 2.41
C GLY A 472 24.19 13.47 2.75
N THR A 473 23.46 14.44 3.30
CA THR A 473 23.99 15.76 3.67
C THR A 473 24.81 15.80 4.97
N GLY A 474 25.05 14.64 5.61
CA GLY A 474 25.91 14.56 6.80
C GLY A 474 25.23 14.92 8.13
N LYS A 475 23.89 14.77 8.23
CA LYS A 475 23.10 15.01 9.45
C LYS A 475 23.71 14.42 10.72
N THR A 476 24.19 13.17 10.69
CA THR A 476 24.74 12.53 11.89
C THR A 476 26.05 13.16 12.36
N THR A 477 26.88 13.66 11.45
CA THR A 477 28.11 14.39 11.80
C THR A 477 27.81 15.67 12.54
N MET A 478 26.83 16.43 12.04
CA MET A 478 26.32 17.64 12.69
C MET A 478 25.77 17.32 14.10
N LEU A 479 24.96 16.26 14.24
CA LEU A 479 24.43 15.83 15.54
C LEU A 479 25.54 15.45 16.53
N LYS A 480 26.61 14.78 16.06
CA LYS A 480 27.75 14.41 16.90
C LYS A 480 28.42 15.64 17.52
N VAL A 481 28.62 16.69 16.72
CA VAL A 481 29.21 17.96 17.19
C VAL A 481 28.25 18.69 18.12
N ALA A 482 26.98 18.82 17.76
CA ALA A 482 25.96 19.45 18.61
C ALA A 482 25.85 18.78 20.00
N GLY A 483 25.83 17.45 20.04
CA GLY A 483 25.79 16.68 21.29
C GLY A 483 27.01 16.91 22.18
N ALA A 484 28.21 17.03 21.60
CA ALA A 484 29.41 17.35 22.37
C ALA A 484 29.38 18.78 22.93
N THR A 485 28.88 19.73 22.15
CA THR A 485 28.69 21.12 22.58
C THR A 485 27.70 21.22 23.73
N LEU A 486 26.53 20.57 23.62
CA LEU A 486 25.53 20.52 24.70
C LEU A 486 26.11 19.95 25.99
N ARG A 487 26.86 18.82 25.90
CA ARG A 487 27.52 18.23 27.08
C ARG A 487 28.52 19.17 27.73
N ARG A 488 29.26 19.95 26.91
CA ARG A 488 30.18 20.99 27.41
C ARG A 488 29.44 22.09 28.16
N HIS A 489 28.20 22.39 27.76
CA HIS A 489 27.32 23.38 28.42
C HIS A 489 26.48 22.77 29.55
N GLY A 490 26.68 21.50 29.90
CA GLY A 490 25.99 20.83 31.01
C GLY A 490 24.61 20.26 30.67
N HIS A 491 24.24 20.22 29.39
CA HIS A 491 22.97 19.68 28.89
C HIS A 491 23.18 18.38 28.13
N ASN A 492 22.15 17.53 28.11
CA ASN A 492 22.17 16.29 27.36
C ASN A 492 21.39 16.41 26.06
N MET A 493 21.87 15.70 25.04
CA MET A 493 21.12 15.43 23.83
C MET A 493 20.48 14.04 23.96
N ILE A 494 19.16 13.97 23.79
CA ILE A 494 18.39 12.73 23.72
C ILE A 494 17.88 12.55 22.30
N ILE A 495 18.35 11.53 21.60
CA ILE A 495 17.90 11.23 20.23
C ILE A 495 16.72 10.27 20.29
N VAL A 496 15.63 10.64 19.62
CA VAL A 496 14.52 9.76 19.32
C VAL A 496 14.33 9.62 17.83
N ALA A 497 13.95 8.44 17.38
CA ALA A 497 13.59 8.21 15.99
C ALA A 497 12.31 7.36 15.90
N PRO A 498 11.54 7.45 14.80
CA PRO A 498 10.34 6.63 14.60
C PRO A 498 10.62 5.12 14.62
N THR A 499 11.82 4.70 14.19
CA THR A 499 12.26 3.30 14.25
C THR A 499 13.40 3.11 15.26
N LYS A 500 13.44 1.93 15.89
CA LYS A 500 14.51 1.58 16.84
C LYS A 500 15.88 1.45 16.15
N LYS A 501 15.91 0.90 14.93
CA LYS A 501 17.12 0.82 14.09
C LYS A 501 17.76 2.20 13.89
N ALA A 502 16.96 3.20 13.49
CA ALA A 502 17.46 4.55 13.25
C ALA A 502 18.03 5.20 14.52
N SER A 503 17.32 5.11 15.65
CA SER A 503 17.81 5.69 16.90
C SER A 503 19.04 4.97 17.45
N THR A 504 19.14 3.64 17.33
CA THR A 504 20.34 2.89 17.72
C THR A 504 21.58 3.33 16.94
N VAL A 505 21.46 3.52 15.62
CA VAL A 505 22.57 4.01 14.77
C VAL A 505 22.95 5.44 15.16
N ALA A 506 21.98 6.35 15.23
CA ALA A 506 22.22 7.75 15.59
C ALA A 506 22.81 7.89 17.01
N GLY A 507 22.33 7.11 17.98
CA GLY A 507 22.86 7.11 19.35
C GLY A 507 24.32 6.67 19.41
N ARG A 508 24.67 5.60 18.69
CA ARG A 508 26.05 5.08 18.61
C ARG A 508 26.99 6.10 17.97
N GLU A 509 26.59 6.74 16.86
CA GLU A 509 27.45 7.68 16.13
C GLU A 509 27.65 9.02 16.88
N THR A 510 26.66 9.43 17.68
CA THR A 510 26.68 10.72 18.40
C THR A 510 27.11 10.61 19.87
N ASN A 511 27.31 9.39 20.37
CA ASN A 511 27.55 9.09 21.78
C ASN A 511 26.50 9.76 22.69
N SER A 512 25.22 9.60 22.33
CA SER A 512 24.09 10.21 23.01
C SER A 512 23.06 9.16 23.43
N SER A 513 22.25 9.48 24.44
CA SER A 513 21.13 8.61 24.82
C SER A 513 20.15 8.54 23.64
N ALA A 514 19.82 7.32 23.20
CA ALA A 514 18.91 7.15 22.08
C ALA A 514 17.88 6.06 22.33
N SER A 515 16.67 6.27 21.84
CA SER A 515 15.57 5.31 21.91
C SER A 515 14.61 5.51 20.73
N SER A 516 13.69 4.57 20.48
CA SER A 516 12.58 4.90 19.59
C SER A 516 11.67 5.93 20.26
N LEU A 517 11.00 6.77 19.47
CA LEU A 517 10.05 7.74 20.01
C LEU A 517 8.99 7.07 20.89
N HIS A 518 8.41 5.97 20.40
CA HIS A 518 7.42 5.19 21.14
C HIS A 518 7.97 4.63 22.46
N GLN A 519 9.25 4.26 22.54
CA GLN A 519 9.85 3.83 23.80
C GLN A 519 9.97 4.99 24.78
N LEU A 520 10.41 6.18 24.31
CA LEU A 520 10.46 7.37 25.17
C LEU A 520 9.05 7.71 25.70
N LEU A 521 8.04 7.73 24.83
CA LEU A 521 6.66 8.02 25.21
C LEU A 521 6.16 6.98 26.23
N HIS A 522 6.40 5.70 25.98
CA HIS A 522 6.06 4.61 26.89
C HIS A 522 6.73 4.77 28.26
N ASP A 523 8.02 5.12 28.28
CA ASP A 523 8.78 5.40 29.51
C ASP A 523 8.20 6.59 30.28
N TYR A 524 7.64 7.58 29.59
CA TYR A 524 6.95 8.73 30.19
C TYR A 524 5.46 8.47 30.53
N GLY A 525 5.02 7.22 30.42
CA GLY A 525 3.72 6.73 30.88
C GLY A 525 2.67 6.64 29.77
N TRP A 526 2.96 7.03 28.54
CA TRP A 526 2.01 6.93 27.44
C TRP A 526 1.72 5.47 27.07
N ARG A 527 0.45 5.17 26.79
CA ARG A 527 -0.06 3.91 26.29
C ARG A 527 -0.99 4.21 25.13
N TRP A 528 -1.01 3.33 24.16
CA TRP A 528 -1.91 3.42 23.02
C TRP A 528 -2.56 2.05 22.81
N THR A 529 -3.89 2.02 22.80
CA THR A 529 -4.68 0.81 22.66
C THR A 529 -5.70 0.99 21.55
N THR A 530 -6.09 -0.10 20.91
CA THR A 530 -7.18 -0.08 19.93
C THR A 530 -8.51 -0.09 20.67
N SER A 531 -9.37 0.88 20.39
CA SER A 531 -10.72 0.98 20.93
C SER A 531 -11.67 -0.04 20.27
N THR A 532 -12.90 -0.15 20.76
CA THR A 532 -13.94 -0.99 20.15
C THR A 532 -14.32 -0.56 18.73
N SER A 533 -14.14 0.71 18.38
CA SER A 533 -14.35 1.24 17.03
C SER A 533 -13.13 1.07 16.11
N GLY A 534 -12.02 0.56 16.64
CA GLY A 534 -10.77 0.37 15.90
C GLY A 534 -9.85 1.60 15.90
N SER A 535 -10.26 2.73 16.51
CA SER A 535 -9.40 3.91 16.66
C SER A 535 -8.25 3.63 17.63
N THR A 536 -7.14 4.35 17.48
CA THR A 536 -6.04 4.31 18.46
C THR A 536 -6.30 5.34 19.55
N GLU A 537 -6.46 4.89 20.80
CA GLU A 537 -6.64 5.75 21.96
C GLU A 537 -5.33 5.91 22.73
N TRP A 538 -4.87 7.15 22.86
CA TRP A 538 -3.67 7.50 23.61
C TRP A 538 -4.03 7.93 25.03
N THR A 539 -3.51 7.20 26.02
CA THR A 539 -3.69 7.50 27.44
C THR A 539 -2.34 7.61 28.14
N ARG A 540 -2.29 8.28 29.29
CA ARG A 540 -1.06 8.43 30.06
C ARG A 540 -1.24 7.95 31.50
N LEU A 541 -0.41 6.99 31.88
CA LEU A 541 -0.31 6.49 33.26
C LEU A 541 0.41 7.53 34.14
N LEU A 542 -0.14 7.73 35.33
CA LEU A 542 0.55 8.45 36.40
C LEU A 542 1.37 7.46 37.25
N PRO A 543 2.48 7.88 37.87
CA PRO A 543 3.21 7.02 38.80
C PRO A 543 2.27 6.43 39.87
N GLY A 544 2.34 5.12 40.07
CA GLY A 544 1.44 4.35 40.93
C GLY A 544 0.21 3.75 40.22
N ALA A 545 -0.08 4.14 38.99
CA ALA A 545 -1.15 3.53 38.20
C ALA A 545 -0.74 2.13 37.72
N ILE A 546 -1.71 1.22 37.66
CA ILE A 546 -1.53 -0.12 37.09
C ILE A 546 -1.64 -0.03 35.58
N ASP A 547 -0.64 -0.55 34.89
CA ASP A 547 -0.65 -0.69 33.44
C ASP A 547 -1.67 -1.76 33.03
N PRO A 548 -2.71 -1.43 32.25
CA PRO A 548 -3.77 -2.37 31.90
C PRO A 548 -3.28 -3.51 31.00
N THR A 549 -2.17 -3.33 30.28
CA THR A 549 -1.62 -4.33 29.37
C THR A 549 -0.67 -5.29 30.09
N THR A 550 0.11 -4.81 31.05
CA THR A 550 1.13 -5.63 31.74
C THR A 550 0.75 -6.03 33.16
N GLY A 551 -0.25 -5.39 33.77
CA GLY A 551 -0.61 -5.54 35.18
C GLY A 551 0.43 -4.98 36.16
N ALA A 552 1.52 -4.39 35.66
CA ALA A 552 2.58 -3.84 36.49
C ALA A 552 2.28 -2.39 36.89
N GLU A 553 2.70 -2.01 38.09
CA GLU A 553 2.65 -0.62 38.54
C GLU A 553 3.68 0.23 37.76
N TYR A 554 3.22 1.33 37.17
CA TYR A 554 4.10 2.29 36.52
C TYR A 554 4.82 3.15 37.57
N ARG A 555 6.15 3.04 37.64
CA ARG A 555 6.99 3.71 38.65
C ARG A 555 7.52 5.09 38.23
N GLY A 556 7.11 5.60 37.07
CA GLY A 556 7.69 6.81 36.47
C GLY A 556 8.78 6.51 35.43
N PRO A 557 9.35 7.56 34.83
CA PRO A 557 10.29 7.42 33.71
C PRO A 557 11.63 6.83 34.15
N ARG A 558 12.18 5.95 33.29
CA ARG A 558 13.49 5.33 33.49
C ARG A 558 14.65 6.29 33.23
N ILE A 559 14.45 7.23 32.31
CA ILE A 559 15.42 8.26 31.93
C ILE A 559 14.86 9.60 32.40
N ALA A 560 15.63 10.31 33.24
CA ALA A 560 15.26 11.63 33.70
C ALA A 560 15.76 12.71 32.72
N ILE A 561 14.84 13.32 31.97
CA ILE A 561 15.11 14.51 31.16
C ILE A 561 15.00 15.76 32.05
N ARG A 562 16.00 16.64 31.96
CA ARG A 562 16.12 17.85 32.78
C ARG A 562 15.79 19.10 31.97
N PRO A 563 15.44 20.22 32.63
CA PRO A 563 15.32 21.51 31.97
C PRO A 563 16.61 21.87 31.21
N GLY A 564 16.46 22.31 29.96
CA GLY A 564 17.57 22.65 29.07
C GLY A 564 18.17 21.48 28.29
N ASP A 565 17.82 20.23 28.60
CA ASP A 565 18.15 19.10 27.72
C ASP A 565 17.47 19.27 26.34
N ARG A 566 18.09 18.72 25.29
CA ARG A 566 17.60 18.77 23.91
C ARG A 566 17.10 17.41 23.46
N ILE A 567 15.81 17.30 23.16
CA ILE A 567 15.25 16.13 22.48
C ILE A 567 15.38 16.35 20.96
N VAL A 568 16.12 15.48 20.29
CA VAL A 568 16.28 15.48 18.84
C VAL A 568 15.42 14.38 18.25
N VAL A 569 14.42 14.74 17.45
CA VAL A 569 13.67 13.79 16.63
C VAL A 569 14.40 13.62 15.30
N ASP A 570 15.15 12.54 15.15
CA ASP A 570 15.78 12.16 13.89
C ASP A 570 14.79 11.40 12.99
N GLU A 571 14.94 11.51 11.67
CA GLU A 571 13.95 11.07 10.68
C GLU A 571 12.53 11.63 10.97
N ALA A 572 12.45 12.90 11.38
CA ALA A 572 11.20 13.56 11.75
C ALA A 572 10.15 13.62 10.62
N GLY A 573 10.54 13.36 9.37
CA GLY A 573 9.61 13.22 8.25
C GLY A 573 8.59 12.10 8.45
N MET A 574 8.92 11.09 9.26
CA MET A 574 8.05 9.98 9.65
C MET A 574 7.36 10.20 11.02
N LEU A 575 7.38 11.41 11.57
CA LEU A 575 6.67 11.74 12.81
C LEU A 575 5.18 11.98 12.53
N ASP A 576 4.32 11.12 13.08
CA ASP A 576 2.87 11.30 13.02
C ASP A 576 2.35 12.33 14.05
N LEU A 577 1.13 12.83 13.82
CA LEU A 577 0.55 13.89 14.65
C LEU A 577 0.25 13.46 16.09
N GLU A 578 -0.10 12.20 16.35
CA GLU A 578 -0.44 11.70 17.69
C GLU A 578 0.81 11.57 18.55
N ALA A 579 1.84 10.90 18.02
CA ALA A 579 3.13 10.78 18.68
C ALA A 579 3.78 12.15 18.92
N ALA A 580 3.60 13.10 18.00
CA ALA A 580 4.04 14.49 18.20
C ALA A 580 3.30 15.18 19.36
N ASN A 581 1.97 15.03 19.48
CA ASN A 581 1.20 15.57 20.60
C ASN A 581 1.64 14.97 21.94
N ALA A 582 1.84 13.65 21.99
CA ALA A 582 2.35 12.98 23.18
C ALA A 582 3.77 13.45 23.54
N LEU A 583 4.63 13.68 22.54
CA LEU A 583 5.97 14.20 22.74
C LEU A 583 5.98 15.62 23.31
N LEU A 584 5.08 16.50 22.85
CA LEU A 584 4.95 17.84 23.43
C LEU A 584 4.56 17.79 24.92
N ASP A 585 3.77 16.81 25.37
CA ASP A 585 3.46 16.68 26.81
C ASP A 585 4.71 16.31 27.62
N VAL A 586 5.59 15.48 27.04
CA VAL A 586 6.90 15.19 27.65
C VAL A 586 7.75 16.45 27.74
N ILE A 587 7.80 17.24 26.66
CA ILE A 587 8.57 18.49 26.60
C ILE A 587 8.06 19.52 27.61
N ASP A 588 6.75 19.76 27.66
CA ASP A 588 6.12 20.72 28.58
C ASP A 588 6.45 20.41 30.04
N ARG A 589 6.48 19.12 30.41
CA ARG A 589 6.73 18.66 31.78
C ARG A 589 8.19 18.71 32.18
N THR A 590 9.09 18.40 31.25
CA THR A 590 10.54 18.35 31.52
C THR A 590 11.21 19.69 31.31
N ARG A 591 10.54 20.62 30.60
CA ARG A 591 11.10 21.87 30.08
C ARG A 591 12.36 21.65 29.24
N ALA A 592 12.38 20.52 28.53
CA ALA A 592 13.35 20.27 27.48
C ALA A 592 13.08 21.18 26.27
N THR A 593 14.03 21.26 25.36
CA THR A 593 13.85 21.89 24.04
C THR A 593 13.80 20.80 22.97
N ILE A 594 13.23 21.09 21.80
CA ILE A 594 13.11 20.13 20.70
C ILE A 594 13.91 20.56 19.48
N ALA A 595 14.51 19.59 18.80
CA ALA A 595 14.95 19.75 17.43
C ALA A 595 14.32 18.67 16.56
N VAL A 596 13.74 19.06 15.42
CA VAL A 596 13.29 18.12 14.39
C VAL A 596 14.34 18.06 13.28
N VAL A 597 14.83 16.87 12.98
CA VAL A 597 15.88 16.61 12.00
C VAL A 597 15.35 15.57 11.02
N GLY A 598 15.38 15.87 9.73
CA GLY A 598 14.86 14.93 8.75
C GLY A 598 14.77 15.50 7.35
N ASP A 599 14.04 14.77 6.51
CA ASP A 599 13.70 15.20 5.16
C ASP A 599 12.22 14.96 4.94
N ASP A 600 11.49 16.04 4.77
CA ASP A 600 10.04 16.05 4.62
C ASP A 600 9.60 15.51 3.24
N TYR A 601 10.54 15.36 2.30
CA TYR A 601 10.30 14.78 0.97
C TYR A 601 10.54 13.26 0.91
N GLN A 602 10.97 12.63 2.01
CA GLN A 602 11.03 11.16 2.13
C GLN A 602 9.66 10.58 2.51
N ALA A 603 9.61 9.29 2.86
CA ALA A 603 8.35 8.61 3.18
C ALA A 603 7.65 9.27 4.37
N LEU A 604 6.33 9.44 4.24
CA LEU A 604 5.46 9.98 5.27
C LEU A 604 5.27 8.98 6.42
N PRO A 605 4.80 9.38 7.61
CA PRO A 605 4.38 8.42 8.62
C PRO A 605 3.29 7.46 8.12
N VAL A 606 3.17 6.30 8.78
CA VAL A 606 2.06 5.37 8.57
C VAL A 606 0.72 5.98 9.08
N GLY A 607 0.79 6.92 10.03
CA GLY A 607 -0.35 7.72 10.48
C GLY A 607 -0.47 9.07 9.76
N HIS A 608 -1.27 9.98 10.34
CA HIS A 608 -1.43 11.33 9.79
C HIS A 608 -0.11 12.12 9.83
N SER A 609 0.25 12.69 8.68
CA SER A 609 1.47 13.48 8.50
C SER A 609 1.24 14.97 8.80
N GLY A 610 2.34 15.73 8.90
CA GLY A 610 2.31 17.19 9.03
C GLY A 610 3.06 17.73 10.25
N ALA A 611 3.39 16.88 11.24
CA ALA A 611 4.06 17.31 12.47
C ALA A 611 5.39 18.05 12.19
N MET A 612 6.27 17.48 11.36
CA MET A 612 7.54 18.12 11.00
C MET A 612 7.34 19.47 10.29
N ALA A 613 6.33 19.59 9.44
CA ALA A 613 6.02 20.85 8.76
C ALA A 613 5.58 21.93 9.75
N LEU A 614 4.76 21.58 10.74
CA LEU A 614 4.36 22.48 11.82
C LEU A 614 5.54 22.93 12.69
N PHE A 615 6.41 21.99 13.09
CA PHE A 615 7.64 22.34 13.81
C PHE A 615 8.54 23.25 12.98
N ARG A 616 8.69 22.99 11.68
CA ARG A 616 9.49 23.83 10.77
C ARG A 616 8.91 25.24 10.66
N SER A 617 7.59 25.38 10.52
CA SER A 617 6.97 26.70 10.41
C SER A 617 7.15 27.56 11.67
N ALA A 618 7.11 26.93 12.84
CA ALA A 618 7.27 27.61 14.13
C ALA A 618 8.75 27.78 14.57
N ALA A 619 9.68 27.03 14.00
CA ALA A 619 11.09 27.09 14.38
C ALA A 619 11.72 28.46 14.05
N PHE A 620 12.46 29.02 15.02
CA PHE A 620 13.29 30.21 14.82
C PHE A 620 14.63 29.86 14.17
N GLY A 621 15.21 28.69 14.50
CA GLY A 621 16.38 28.13 13.83
C GLY A 621 15.96 27.15 12.74
N ARG A 622 15.71 27.67 11.53
CA ARG A 622 15.45 26.87 10.32
C ARG A 622 16.72 26.76 9.49
N ILE A 623 17.23 25.55 9.32
CA ILE A 623 18.47 25.30 8.60
C ILE A 623 18.20 24.21 7.58
N GLU A 624 18.58 24.49 6.34
CA GLU A 624 18.52 23.53 5.25
C GLU A 624 19.94 23.12 4.85
N LEU A 625 20.24 21.84 4.96
CA LEU A 625 21.50 21.26 4.52
C LEU A 625 21.40 20.99 3.02
N THR A 626 22.16 21.73 2.22
CA THR A 626 22.09 21.68 0.76
C THR A 626 23.19 20.83 0.13
N ASN A 627 24.34 20.69 0.80
CA ASN A 627 25.48 19.94 0.27
C ASN A 627 25.37 18.44 0.53
N ILE A 628 25.32 17.64 -0.55
CA ILE A 628 25.29 16.17 -0.46
C ILE A 628 26.71 15.61 -0.54
N HIS A 629 27.10 14.85 0.49
CA HIS A 629 28.44 14.23 0.61
C HIS A 629 28.46 12.74 0.24
N ARG A 630 27.31 12.17 -0.10
CA ARG A 630 27.14 10.72 -0.35
C ARG A 630 27.65 10.27 -1.71
N PHE A 631 27.45 11.10 -2.74
CA PHE A 631 27.70 10.74 -4.12
C PHE A 631 29.09 11.22 -4.56
N ARG A 632 29.75 10.42 -5.39
CA ARG A 632 31.03 10.81 -6.01
C ARG A 632 30.82 11.74 -7.20
N ASP A 633 29.67 11.64 -7.85
CA ASP A 633 29.28 12.44 -9.00
C ASP A 633 28.49 13.68 -8.55
N PRO A 634 29.04 14.90 -8.70
CA PRO A 634 28.34 16.14 -8.37
C PRO A 634 27.10 16.40 -9.22
N ASP A 635 27.10 15.95 -10.48
CA ASP A 635 25.96 16.14 -11.38
C ASP A 635 24.79 15.25 -10.98
N TRP A 636 25.08 14.06 -10.45
CA TRP A 636 24.08 13.21 -9.81
C TRP A 636 23.55 13.83 -8.52
N ALA A 637 24.43 14.41 -7.69
CA ALA A 637 24.00 15.10 -6.48
C ALA A 637 23.00 16.24 -6.78
N ASP A 638 23.31 17.11 -7.75
CA ASP A 638 22.40 18.17 -8.20
C ASP A 638 21.06 17.62 -8.73
N LEU A 639 21.12 16.59 -9.58
CA LEU A 639 19.92 15.96 -10.13
C LEU A 639 19.03 15.37 -9.03
N THR A 640 19.62 14.79 -7.96
CA THR A 640 18.83 14.28 -6.83
C THR A 640 18.19 15.38 -5.98
N LEU A 641 18.77 16.59 -5.92
CA LEU A 641 18.15 17.74 -5.26
C LEU A 641 16.95 18.25 -6.06
N ARG A 642 17.05 18.29 -7.39
CA ARG A 642 15.91 18.61 -8.26
C ARG A 642 14.82 17.55 -8.22
N LEU A 643 15.21 16.27 -8.16
CA LEU A 643 14.28 15.13 -7.96
C LEU A 643 13.56 15.20 -6.60
N ARG A 644 14.23 15.69 -5.55
CA ARG A 644 13.66 15.83 -4.20
C ARG A 644 12.38 16.67 -4.23
N ASP A 645 12.43 17.80 -4.94
CA ASP A 645 11.34 18.77 -5.07
C ASP A 645 11.14 19.21 -6.54
N ALA A 646 10.54 18.33 -7.33
CA ALA A 646 10.21 18.63 -8.72
C ALA A 646 9.04 19.64 -8.77
N ASP A 647 9.35 20.90 -9.04
CA ASP A 647 8.35 21.98 -9.09
C ASP A 647 7.54 21.95 -10.39
N GLY A 648 6.47 21.15 -10.37
CA GLY A 648 5.47 21.09 -11.44
C GLY A 648 5.85 20.19 -12.62
N ALA A 649 4.92 20.11 -13.58
CA ALA A 649 4.99 19.14 -14.66
C ALA A 649 6.16 19.37 -15.63
N GLU A 650 6.54 20.62 -15.89
CA GLU A 650 7.63 20.96 -16.82
C GLU A 650 9.00 20.58 -16.25
N GLU A 651 9.27 20.86 -14.98
CA GLU A 651 10.51 20.42 -14.33
C GLU A 651 10.52 18.90 -14.17
N GLY A 652 9.40 18.27 -13.83
CA GLY A 652 9.29 16.80 -13.81
C GLY A 652 9.67 16.16 -15.16
N GLN A 653 9.24 16.74 -16.28
CA GLN A 653 9.62 16.26 -17.62
C GLN A 653 11.11 16.44 -17.91
N ARG A 654 11.70 17.57 -17.50
CA ARG A 654 13.12 17.86 -17.69
C ARG A 654 13.99 16.90 -16.87
N ILE A 655 13.68 16.70 -15.58
CA ILE A 655 14.36 15.72 -14.72
C ILE A 655 14.23 14.31 -15.31
N ALA A 656 13.03 13.90 -15.75
CA ALA A 656 12.83 12.60 -16.37
C ALA A 656 13.68 12.40 -17.63
N GLY A 657 13.80 13.44 -18.48
CA GLY A 657 14.69 13.42 -19.64
C GLY A 657 16.16 13.22 -19.25
N GLU A 658 16.64 13.97 -18.27
CA GLU A 658 18.02 13.84 -17.77
C GLU A 658 18.31 12.47 -17.15
N LEU A 659 17.35 11.89 -16.40
CA LEU A 659 17.50 10.53 -15.85
C LEU A 659 17.67 9.48 -16.97
N ILE A 660 16.91 9.62 -18.06
CA ILE A 660 17.01 8.71 -19.22
C ILE A 660 18.35 8.92 -19.94
N GLU A 661 18.72 10.17 -20.22
CA GLU A 661 19.95 10.50 -20.94
C GLU A 661 21.20 10.04 -20.19
N LYS A 662 21.22 10.19 -18.87
CA LYS A 662 22.33 9.77 -18.00
C LYS A 662 22.33 8.27 -17.66
N GLY A 663 21.39 7.50 -18.19
CA GLY A 663 21.36 6.04 -18.02
C GLY A 663 20.90 5.56 -16.63
N HIS A 664 20.11 6.38 -15.92
CA HIS A 664 19.49 6.03 -14.64
C HIS A 664 18.11 5.37 -14.80
N VAL A 665 17.68 5.09 -16.03
CA VAL A 665 16.37 4.51 -16.32
C VAL A 665 16.52 3.31 -17.23
N THR A 666 15.95 2.18 -16.82
CA THR A 666 15.73 1.02 -17.69
C THR A 666 14.25 0.89 -18.01
N SER A 667 13.95 1.03 -19.30
CA SER A 667 12.59 0.83 -19.80
C SER A 667 12.36 -0.64 -20.13
N VAL A 668 11.32 -1.21 -19.57
CA VAL A 668 10.88 -2.59 -19.82
C VAL A 668 9.46 -2.62 -20.36
N THR A 669 9.05 -3.77 -20.89
CA THR A 669 7.72 -3.90 -21.47
C THR A 669 6.68 -4.51 -20.54
N THR A 670 7.06 -5.24 -19.50
CA THR A 670 6.07 -5.89 -18.65
C THR A 670 6.49 -5.84 -17.20
N GLU A 671 5.53 -6.02 -16.29
CA GLU A 671 5.81 -6.22 -14.87
C GLU A 671 6.73 -7.43 -14.63
N GLY A 672 6.58 -8.48 -15.44
CA GLY A 672 7.45 -9.65 -15.41
C GLY A 672 8.90 -9.29 -15.77
N ASP A 673 9.09 -8.50 -16.84
CA ASP A 673 10.42 -8.00 -17.23
C ASP A 673 11.02 -7.08 -16.16
N ALA A 674 10.19 -6.23 -15.54
CA ALA A 674 10.60 -5.35 -14.46
C ALA A 674 11.14 -6.14 -13.26
N ARG A 675 10.36 -7.16 -12.85
CA ARG A 675 10.73 -8.08 -11.77
C ARG A 675 12.03 -8.80 -12.08
N GLN A 676 12.15 -9.35 -13.29
CA GLN A 676 13.36 -10.05 -13.70
C GLN A 676 14.58 -9.13 -13.66
N MET A 677 14.46 -7.89 -14.15
CA MET A 677 15.54 -6.90 -14.06
C MET A 677 15.98 -6.67 -12.61
N MET A 678 15.04 -6.50 -11.68
CA MET A 678 15.38 -6.30 -10.27
C MET A 678 16.07 -7.53 -9.66
N VAL A 679 15.63 -8.73 -10.01
CA VAL A 679 16.28 -10.00 -9.61
C VAL A 679 17.70 -10.09 -10.17
N ASP A 680 17.87 -9.82 -11.48
CA ASP A 680 19.19 -9.82 -12.13
C ASP A 680 20.12 -8.79 -11.51
N GLY A 681 19.59 -7.61 -11.15
CA GLY A 681 20.32 -6.57 -10.44
C GLY A 681 20.86 -7.02 -9.09
N TRP A 682 20.11 -7.86 -8.36
CA TRP A 682 20.57 -8.45 -7.10
C TRP A 682 21.76 -9.39 -7.31
N PHE A 683 21.65 -10.30 -8.28
CA PHE A 683 22.75 -11.22 -8.61
C PHE A 683 23.97 -10.48 -9.16
N ASP A 684 23.77 -9.44 -9.97
CA ASP A 684 24.87 -8.62 -10.47
C ASP A 684 25.61 -7.90 -9.35
N ALA A 685 24.89 -7.28 -8.42
CA ALA A 685 25.49 -6.65 -7.25
C ALA A 685 26.26 -7.68 -6.40
N THR A 686 25.67 -8.85 -6.15
CA THR A 686 26.27 -9.92 -5.36
C THR A 686 27.55 -10.46 -6.01
N ARG A 687 27.58 -10.66 -7.33
CA ARG A 687 28.79 -11.07 -8.07
C ARG A 687 29.94 -10.09 -7.94
N HIS A 688 29.64 -8.80 -7.79
CA HIS A 688 30.63 -7.74 -7.59
C HIS A 688 30.93 -7.48 -6.11
N GLY A 689 30.37 -8.26 -5.18
CA GLY A 689 30.52 -8.04 -3.73
C GLY A 689 29.91 -6.73 -3.24
N GLN A 690 28.92 -6.19 -3.95
CA GLN A 690 28.28 -4.91 -3.66
C GLN A 690 26.95 -5.11 -2.94
N THR A 691 26.65 -4.22 -1.99
CA THR A 691 25.31 -4.15 -1.38
C THR A 691 24.33 -3.47 -2.32
N ILE A 692 23.08 -3.92 -2.32
CA ILE A 692 22.02 -3.39 -3.18
C ILE A 692 20.72 -3.22 -2.40
N ALA A 693 20.02 -2.12 -2.67
CA ALA A 693 18.65 -1.90 -2.25
C ALA A 693 17.71 -2.14 -3.44
N LEU A 694 16.71 -3.00 -3.26
CA LEU A 694 15.62 -3.20 -4.21
C LEU A 694 14.33 -2.62 -3.63
N VAL A 695 13.81 -1.57 -4.26
CA VAL A 695 12.67 -0.80 -3.75
C VAL A 695 11.43 -1.06 -4.60
N THR A 696 10.35 -1.52 -3.99
CA THR A 696 9.07 -1.82 -4.67
C THR A 696 7.93 -0.93 -4.19
N ALA A 697 6.85 -0.86 -4.98
CA ALA A 697 5.65 -0.12 -4.61
C ALA A 697 4.86 -0.85 -3.51
N THR A 698 4.75 -2.17 -3.62
CA THR A 698 3.89 -2.98 -2.74
C THR A 698 4.66 -4.09 -2.02
N HIS A 699 4.10 -4.55 -0.90
CA HIS A 699 4.60 -5.73 -0.18
C HIS A 699 4.45 -7.01 -1.02
N ALA A 700 3.38 -7.13 -1.81
CA ALA A 700 3.16 -8.27 -2.68
C ALA A 700 4.23 -8.37 -3.77
N GLU A 701 4.62 -7.25 -4.38
CA GLU A 701 5.71 -7.20 -5.35
C GLU A 701 7.06 -7.53 -4.71
N ALA A 702 7.37 -6.96 -3.54
CA ALA A 702 8.58 -7.30 -2.79
C ALA A 702 8.67 -8.80 -2.51
N GLN A 703 7.56 -9.41 -2.10
CA GLN A 703 7.48 -10.83 -1.81
C GLN A 703 7.77 -11.68 -3.06
N GLN A 704 7.20 -11.33 -4.21
CA GLN A 704 7.45 -12.05 -5.47
C GLN A 704 8.92 -11.95 -5.90
N ILE A 705 9.56 -10.80 -5.72
CA ILE A 705 10.99 -10.62 -6.00
C ILE A 705 11.82 -11.45 -5.00
N ASN A 706 11.49 -11.39 -3.71
CA ASN A 706 12.17 -12.14 -2.66
C ASN A 706 12.17 -13.65 -2.92
N GLU A 707 11.00 -14.20 -3.25
CA GLU A 707 10.84 -15.62 -3.59
C GLU A 707 11.62 -15.96 -4.86
N SER A 708 11.58 -15.11 -5.89
CA SER A 708 12.34 -15.33 -7.14
C SER A 708 13.85 -15.36 -6.92
N ILE A 709 14.37 -14.49 -6.05
CA ILE A 709 15.80 -14.48 -5.67
C ILE A 709 16.14 -15.76 -4.90
N GLN A 710 15.36 -16.12 -3.88
CA GLN A 710 15.58 -17.33 -3.10
C GLN A 710 15.59 -18.59 -3.98
N THR A 711 14.57 -18.75 -4.83
CA THR A 711 14.48 -19.79 -5.87
C THR A 711 15.78 -19.93 -6.67
N GLN A 712 16.28 -18.81 -7.21
CA GLN A 712 17.49 -18.85 -8.02
C GLN A 712 18.75 -19.19 -7.19
N ARG A 713 18.82 -18.72 -5.94
CA ARG A 713 19.91 -19.05 -5.02
C ARG A 713 19.90 -20.52 -4.57
N ILE A 714 18.72 -21.13 -4.45
CA ILE A 714 18.61 -22.58 -4.20
C ILE A 714 19.13 -23.34 -5.43
N ALA A 715 18.71 -22.94 -6.63
CA ALA A 715 19.13 -23.59 -7.87
C ALA A 715 20.64 -23.47 -8.17
N SER A 716 21.27 -22.37 -7.77
CA SER A 716 22.73 -22.17 -7.88
C SER A 716 23.53 -22.87 -6.77
N GLY A 717 22.87 -23.35 -5.71
CA GLY A 717 23.55 -23.93 -4.55
C GLY A 717 24.12 -22.88 -3.58
N ASP A 718 23.70 -21.62 -3.69
CA ASP A 718 24.12 -20.52 -2.80
C ASP A 718 23.42 -20.55 -1.42
N LEU A 719 22.45 -21.46 -1.24
CA LEU A 719 21.71 -21.69 0.00
C LEU A 719 21.86 -23.13 0.45
N ALA A 720 22.09 -23.31 1.75
CA ALA A 720 22.14 -24.62 2.40
C ALA A 720 20.71 -25.06 2.75
N THR A 721 20.19 -26.03 1.99
CA THR A 721 18.79 -26.48 2.03
C THR A 721 18.54 -27.69 2.93
N GLU A 722 19.56 -28.18 3.64
CA GLU A 722 19.44 -29.35 4.52
C GLU A 722 18.56 -29.08 5.74
N ARG A 723 18.40 -27.80 6.12
CA ARG A 723 17.54 -27.35 7.22
C ARG A 723 16.79 -26.10 6.80
N GLN A 724 15.53 -26.02 7.19
CA GLN A 724 14.67 -24.87 6.96
C GLN A 724 13.99 -24.42 8.25
N VAL A 725 13.63 -23.15 8.30
CA VAL A 725 12.67 -22.60 9.26
C VAL A 725 11.47 -22.05 8.49
N LEU A 726 10.28 -22.25 9.04
CA LEU A 726 9.07 -21.61 8.53
C LEU A 726 8.97 -20.23 9.18
N ALA A 727 9.00 -19.20 8.34
CA ALA A 727 8.84 -17.82 8.70
C ALA A 727 7.35 -17.41 8.58
N GLN A 728 7.05 -16.11 8.64
CA GLN A 728 5.68 -15.60 8.55
C GLN A 728 4.96 -16.11 7.30
N ALA A 729 3.66 -16.40 7.43
CA ALA A 729 2.85 -17.03 6.39
C ALA A 729 3.46 -18.36 5.88
N ASP A 730 4.10 -19.09 6.80
CA ASP A 730 4.80 -20.36 6.56
C ASP A 730 5.90 -20.28 5.48
N GLN A 731 6.46 -19.09 5.20
CA GLN A 731 7.52 -18.92 4.18
C GLN A 731 8.77 -19.73 4.55
N PRO A 732 9.23 -20.69 3.73
CA PRO A 732 10.46 -21.42 4.03
C PRO A 732 11.67 -20.48 3.91
N CYS A 733 12.56 -20.52 4.89
CA CYS A 733 13.85 -19.83 4.87
C CYS A 733 14.98 -20.80 5.22
N PHE A 734 16.12 -20.61 4.55
CA PHE A 734 17.28 -21.49 4.55
C PHE A 734 18.52 -20.79 5.08
N VAL A 735 19.56 -21.57 5.42
CA VAL A 735 20.84 -20.98 5.81
C VAL A 735 21.45 -20.23 4.63
N GLY A 736 21.82 -18.97 4.87
CA GLY A 736 22.29 -18.01 3.87
C GLY A 736 21.22 -17.02 3.37
N ASP A 737 19.94 -17.20 3.72
CA ASP A 737 18.88 -16.28 3.33
C ASP A 737 19.01 -14.92 4.01
N VAL A 738 18.65 -13.86 3.27
CA VAL A 738 18.49 -12.51 3.81
C VAL A 738 17.05 -12.35 4.30
N VAL A 739 16.90 -12.07 5.59
CA VAL A 739 15.61 -11.99 6.29
C VAL A 739 15.48 -10.70 7.10
N GLN A 740 14.26 -10.29 7.39
CA GLN A 740 13.98 -9.13 8.24
C GLN A 740 13.05 -9.50 9.39
N THR A 741 13.34 -8.98 10.57
CA THR A 741 12.50 -9.10 11.77
C THR A 741 11.39 -8.05 11.78
N ARG A 742 10.16 -8.43 12.13
CA ARG A 742 8.95 -7.60 12.03
C ARG A 742 8.37 -7.13 13.36
N ARG A 743 8.96 -7.57 14.47
CA ARG A 743 8.55 -7.19 15.83
C ARG A 743 9.78 -7.04 16.72
N ASN A 744 9.78 -6.05 17.61
CA ASN A 744 10.84 -5.99 18.63
C ASN A 744 10.71 -7.20 19.56
N ASP A 745 11.82 -7.88 19.86
CA ASP A 745 11.88 -8.86 20.95
C ASP A 745 13.12 -8.57 21.81
N SER A 746 12.88 -8.14 23.04
CA SER A 746 13.94 -7.80 24.00
C SER A 746 14.72 -9.03 24.46
N THR A 747 14.12 -10.22 24.41
CA THR A 747 14.76 -11.47 24.88
C THR A 747 15.86 -11.90 23.93
N SER A 748 15.57 -11.95 22.63
CA SER A 748 16.58 -12.19 21.60
C SER A 748 17.41 -10.94 21.26
N GLY A 749 16.91 -9.75 21.62
CA GLY A 749 17.56 -8.47 21.34
C GLY A 749 17.53 -8.10 19.85
N VAL A 750 16.50 -8.53 19.12
CA VAL A 750 16.24 -8.16 17.72
C VAL A 750 15.27 -6.98 17.64
N GLU A 751 15.44 -6.16 16.61
CA GLU A 751 14.65 -4.95 16.40
C GLU A 751 13.76 -5.07 15.16
N ASN A 752 12.58 -4.44 15.19
CA ASN A 752 11.70 -4.37 14.04
C ASN A 752 12.40 -3.65 12.87
N ARG A 753 12.24 -4.19 11.66
CA ARG A 753 12.85 -3.75 10.39
C ARG A 753 14.37 -3.91 10.32
N GLN A 754 14.95 -4.71 11.20
CA GLN A 754 16.36 -5.08 11.10
C GLN A 754 16.56 -6.25 10.13
N THR A 755 17.53 -6.12 9.24
CA THR A 755 17.87 -7.12 8.22
C THR A 755 19.04 -7.97 8.70
N TRP A 756 18.96 -9.27 8.41
CA TRP A 756 19.87 -10.31 8.88
C TRP A 756 20.16 -11.32 7.78
N THR A 757 21.24 -12.07 7.93
CA THR A 757 21.44 -13.34 7.22
C THR A 757 21.23 -14.51 8.18
N ILE A 758 20.53 -15.56 7.75
CA ILE A 758 20.42 -16.80 8.53
C ILE A 758 21.76 -17.51 8.50
N LYS A 759 22.42 -17.59 9.66
CA LYS A 759 23.73 -18.24 9.80
C LYS A 759 23.62 -19.74 10.08
N ALA A 760 22.63 -20.15 10.88
CA ALA A 760 22.41 -21.56 11.20
C ALA A 760 20.96 -21.79 11.66
N ILE A 761 20.44 -22.97 11.34
CA ILE A 761 19.15 -23.45 11.83
C ILE A 761 19.42 -24.71 12.67
N THR A 762 19.00 -24.67 13.93
CA THR A 762 19.15 -25.79 14.87
C THR A 762 17.78 -26.30 15.30
N LYS A 763 17.71 -27.38 16.09
CA LYS A 763 16.42 -27.85 16.62
C LYS A 763 15.75 -26.83 17.55
N ASP A 764 16.54 -26.04 18.28
CA ASP A 764 16.02 -25.18 19.35
C ASP A 764 15.89 -23.71 18.91
N HIS A 765 16.67 -23.28 17.92
CA HIS A 765 16.74 -21.86 17.53
C HIS A 765 17.25 -21.61 16.11
N VAL A 766 16.96 -20.41 15.62
CA VAL A 766 17.55 -19.82 14.42
C VAL A 766 18.60 -18.80 14.84
N LEU A 767 19.80 -18.92 14.27
CA LEU A 767 20.91 -18.01 14.48
C LEU A 767 20.99 -17.01 13.32
N LEU A 768 20.87 -15.72 13.65
CA LEU A 768 20.94 -14.61 12.73
C LEU A 768 22.29 -13.88 12.86
N THR A 769 22.80 -13.36 11.75
CA THR A 769 24.01 -12.51 11.72
C THR A 769 23.74 -11.22 10.97
N SER A 770 24.39 -10.13 11.36
CA SER A 770 24.31 -8.86 10.60
C SER A 770 24.91 -9.04 9.20
N LEU A 771 24.36 -8.31 8.22
CA LEU A 771 24.86 -8.26 6.83
C LEU A 771 26.30 -7.69 6.74
N THR A 772 26.66 -6.79 7.65
CA THR A 772 27.93 -6.05 7.61
C THR A 772 28.90 -6.44 8.73
N ASP A 773 28.44 -7.23 9.71
CA ASP A 773 29.24 -7.65 10.86
C ASP A 773 28.90 -9.09 11.25
N SER A 774 29.75 -10.03 10.84
CA SER A 774 29.57 -11.47 11.08
C SER A 774 29.75 -11.89 12.54
N THR A 775 30.23 -10.96 13.39
CA THR A 775 30.39 -11.16 14.85
C THR A 775 29.14 -10.78 15.62
N HIS A 776 28.25 -9.97 15.04
CA HIS A 776 26.98 -9.58 15.64
C HIS A 776 25.93 -10.67 15.41
N LEU A 777 25.82 -11.59 16.37
CA LEU A 777 24.88 -12.71 16.33
C LEU A 777 23.64 -12.47 17.21
N LYS A 778 22.49 -12.95 16.73
CA LYS A 778 21.24 -12.99 17.49
C LYS A 778 20.61 -14.36 17.39
N LYS A 779 19.98 -14.79 18.48
CA LYS A 779 19.32 -16.10 18.59
C LYS A 779 17.83 -15.89 18.80
N ILE A 780 17.02 -16.34 17.86
CA ILE A 780 15.55 -16.27 17.92
C ILE A 780 14.94 -17.67 18.02
N THR A 781 13.74 -17.78 18.58
CA THR A 781 12.97 -19.02 18.62
C THR A 781 12.31 -19.30 17.27
N HIS A 782 11.93 -20.56 17.02
CA HIS A 782 11.16 -20.94 15.83
C HIS A 782 9.77 -20.30 15.83
N GLU A 783 9.14 -20.15 16.99
CA GLU A 783 7.85 -19.47 17.14
C GLU A 783 7.93 -17.99 16.73
N TYR A 784 8.98 -17.30 17.19
CA TYR A 784 9.22 -15.92 16.77
C TYR A 784 9.49 -15.86 15.26
N ALA A 785 10.29 -16.79 14.71
CA ALA A 785 10.55 -16.86 13.28
C ALA A 785 9.25 -17.03 12.48
N GLY A 786 8.40 -17.99 12.85
CA GLY A 786 7.12 -18.27 12.20
C GLY A 786 6.10 -17.13 12.28
N SER A 787 6.23 -16.22 13.26
CA SER A 787 5.29 -15.11 13.43
C SER A 787 5.83 -13.77 12.91
N HIS A 788 7.15 -13.57 12.94
CA HIS A 788 7.75 -12.24 12.86
C HIS A 788 9.06 -12.19 12.04
N LEU A 789 9.33 -13.19 11.22
CA LEU A 789 10.44 -13.19 10.25
C LEU A 789 9.89 -13.30 8.83
N HIS A 790 10.53 -12.66 7.86
CA HIS A 790 10.24 -12.85 6.42
C HIS A 790 11.50 -12.65 5.56
N LEU A 791 11.48 -13.05 4.29
CA LEU A 791 12.56 -12.71 3.34
C LEU A 791 12.68 -11.19 3.11
N ALA A 792 13.89 -10.72 2.84
CA ALA A 792 14.19 -9.28 2.79
C ALA A 792 15.26 -8.88 1.75
N TYR A 793 15.28 -9.56 0.59
CA TYR A 793 16.13 -9.14 -0.53
C TYR A 793 15.65 -7.83 -1.17
N ALA A 794 14.33 -7.64 -1.21
CA ALA A 794 13.60 -6.48 -1.67
C ALA A 794 12.59 -6.03 -0.61
N SER A 795 12.27 -4.73 -0.61
CA SER A 795 11.35 -4.12 0.34
C SER A 795 10.66 -2.89 -0.26
N THR A 796 9.57 -2.45 0.35
CA THR A 796 9.00 -1.13 0.10
C THR A 796 9.88 -0.02 0.63
N VAL A 797 9.60 1.22 0.21
CA VAL A 797 10.32 2.45 0.62
C VAL A 797 10.59 2.54 2.13
N TYR A 798 9.63 2.11 2.96
CA TYR A 798 9.71 2.14 4.42
C TYR A 798 10.78 1.22 5.02
N GLY A 799 11.16 0.15 4.32
CA GLY A 799 12.16 -0.80 4.80
C GLY A 799 13.59 -0.42 4.44
N VAL A 800 13.78 0.42 3.41
CA VAL A 800 15.11 0.90 2.96
C VAL A 800 15.44 2.31 3.45
N GLN A 801 14.50 2.99 4.11
CA GLN A 801 14.74 4.33 4.65
C GLN A 801 15.86 4.32 5.70
N GLY A 802 16.71 5.36 5.66
CA GLY A 802 17.93 5.44 6.46
C GLY A 802 19.08 4.52 5.99
N GLU A 803 18.83 3.58 5.07
CA GLU A 803 19.87 2.68 4.56
C GLU A 803 20.76 3.36 3.51
N THR A 804 22.00 2.90 3.41
CA THR A 804 22.95 3.29 2.36
C THR A 804 23.61 2.04 1.80
N THR A 805 23.50 1.85 0.50
CA THR A 805 24.02 0.70 -0.25
C THR A 805 24.99 1.17 -1.33
N GLU A 806 25.68 0.25 -2.00
CA GLU A 806 26.50 0.60 -3.17
C GLU A 806 25.65 0.78 -4.42
N ARG A 807 24.56 0.00 -4.55
CA ARG A 807 23.59 0.10 -5.65
C ARG A 807 22.15 0.24 -5.15
N SER A 808 21.28 0.81 -5.98
CA SER A 808 19.85 0.84 -5.74
C SER A 808 19.07 0.67 -7.05
N ILE A 809 18.01 -0.14 -7.02
CA ILE A 809 17.06 -0.30 -8.12
C ILE A 809 15.66 -0.06 -7.59
N VAL A 810 14.93 0.82 -8.26
CA VAL A 810 13.55 1.17 -7.95
C VAL A 810 12.63 0.54 -8.98
N GLY A 811 11.69 -0.28 -8.51
CA GLY A 811 10.66 -0.89 -9.34
C GLY A 811 9.59 0.11 -9.79
N PRO A 812 8.72 -0.30 -10.72
CA PRO A 812 7.62 0.52 -11.21
C PRO A 812 6.54 0.75 -10.13
N GLY A 813 5.66 1.73 -10.35
CA GLY A 813 4.48 1.97 -9.51
C GLY A 813 4.73 2.61 -8.15
N VAL A 814 5.98 2.94 -7.82
CA VAL A 814 6.30 3.71 -6.61
C VAL A 814 5.74 5.13 -6.69
N ASP A 815 5.51 5.78 -5.55
CA ASP A 815 5.19 7.21 -5.51
C ASP A 815 6.46 8.08 -5.58
N ALA A 816 6.28 9.42 -5.59
CA ALA A 816 7.39 10.37 -5.63
C ALA A 816 8.42 10.16 -4.50
N ALA A 817 7.95 9.79 -3.30
CA ALA A 817 8.81 9.51 -2.17
C ALA A 817 9.59 8.21 -2.37
N GLY A 818 8.95 7.15 -2.86
CA GLY A 818 9.57 5.88 -3.22
C GLY A 818 10.62 6.03 -4.32
N LEU A 819 10.34 6.81 -5.36
CA LEU A 819 11.29 7.14 -6.42
C LEU A 819 12.50 7.91 -5.88
N TYR A 820 12.26 8.99 -5.14
CA TYR A 820 13.32 9.81 -4.55
C TYR A 820 14.19 9.03 -3.54
N VAL A 821 13.55 8.34 -2.59
CA VAL A 821 14.24 7.54 -1.59
C VAL A 821 15.03 6.44 -2.28
N GLY A 822 14.40 5.70 -3.20
CA GLY A 822 15.04 4.61 -3.92
C GLY A 822 16.26 5.05 -4.72
N LEU A 823 16.14 6.11 -5.53
CA LEU A 823 17.25 6.64 -6.32
C LEU A 823 18.36 7.30 -5.47
N THR A 824 18.14 7.52 -4.18
CA THR A 824 19.16 8.09 -3.29
C THR A 824 19.86 7.07 -2.40
N ARG A 825 19.45 5.79 -2.39
CA ARG A 825 20.05 4.78 -1.48
C ARG A 825 21.47 4.35 -1.88
N GLY A 826 21.73 4.22 -3.19
CA GLY A 826 23.01 3.71 -3.72
C GLY A 826 24.06 4.81 -3.83
N ARG A 827 25.29 4.55 -3.35
CA ARG A 827 26.42 5.48 -3.50
C ARG A 827 26.98 5.56 -4.92
N GLY A 828 26.96 4.42 -5.62
CA GLY A 828 27.62 4.28 -6.92
C GLY A 828 26.64 4.26 -8.10
N ARG A 829 25.64 3.37 -8.06
CA ARG A 829 24.70 3.19 -9.19
C ARG A 829 23.25 3.19 -8.68
N ASN A 830 22.42 4.03 -9.29
CA ASN A 830 21.01 4.16 -8.97
C ASN A 830 20.19 4.08 -10.26
N GLU A 831 19.13 3.28 -10.25
CA GLU A 831 18.36 2.98 -11.46
C GLU A 831 16.87 2.87 -11.15
N ALA A 832 16.03 3.43 -12.03
CA ALA A 832 14.59 3.27 -12.01
C ALA A 832 14.15 2.37 -13.16
N VAL A 833 13.29 1.40 -12.86
CA VAL A 833 12.67 0.50 -13.83
C VAL A 833 11.28 1.02 -14.16
N VAL A 834 11.02 1.24 -15.44
CA VAL A 834 9.79 1.89 -15.92
C VAL A 834 9.12 1.01 -16.97
N ILE A 835 7.80 0.81 -16.87
CA ILE A 835 7.07 -0.07 -17.81
C ILE A 835 6.61 0.76 -19.01
N ALA A 836 7.54 0.99 -19.93
CA ALA A 836 7.35 1.87 -21.07
C ALA A 836 7.82 1.22 -22.37
N GLY A 837 6.93 1.18 -23.37
CA GLY A 837 7.26 0.68 -24.72
C GLY A 837 8.04 1.68 -25.59
N THR A 838 8.14 2.94 -25.15
CA THR A 838 8.86 4.02 -25.85
C THR A 838 9.51 4.98 -24.85
N THR A 839 10.55 5.70 -25.28
CA THR A 839 11.18 6.76 -24.46
C THR A 839 10.20 7.84 -24.05
N ARG A 840 9.28 8.24 -24.94
CA ARG A 840 8.25 9.24 -24.64
C ARG A 840 7.31 8.79 -23.53
N THR A 841 6.90 7.52 -23.53
CA THR A 841 6.06 6.96 -22.46
C THR A 841 6.82 6.88 -21.13
N ALA A 842 8.10 6.51 -21.16
CA ALA A 842 8.93 6.49 -19.95
C ALA A 842 9.07 7.88 -19.33
N LEU A 843 9.27 8.91 -20.17
CA LEU A 843 9.35 10.30 -19.74
C LEU A 843 8.05 10.76 -19.08
N THR A 844 6.90 10.45 -19.67
CA THR A 844 5.59 10.80 -19.08
C THR A 844 5.36 10.11 -17.74
N GLU A 845 5.62 8.80 -17.66
CA GLU A 845 5.43 8.00 -16.45
C GLU A 845 6.33 8.48 -15.30
N LEU A 846 7.60 8.77 -15.56
CA LEU A 846 8.51 9.34 -14.56
C LEU A 846 8.08 10.74 -14.11
N ALA A 847 7.71 11.61 -15.04
CA ALA A 847 7.27 12.96 -14.71
C ALA A 847 5.97 12.95 -13.86
N GLU A 848 5.05 12.03 -14.13
CA GLU A 848 3.85 11.82 -13.32
C GLU A 848 4.19 11.25 -11.94
N THR A 849 5.11 10.28 -11.87
CA THR A 849 5.57 9.67 -10.61
C THR A 849 6.22 10.70 -9.68
N MET A 850 6.93 11.68 -10.22
CA MET A 850 7.57 12.75 -9.43
C MET A 850 6.58 13.77 -8.84
N GLN A 851 5.32 13.79 -9.29
CA GLN A 851 4.35 14.76 -8.80
C GLN A 851 3.96 14.49 -7.35
N ARG A 852 4.13 15.49 -6.50
CA ARG A 852 3.77 15.41 -5.08
C ARG A 852 2.43 16.09 -4.82
N GLN A 853 1.65 15.50 -3.91
CA GLN A 853 0.49 16.19 -3.37
C GLN A 853 0.95 17.29 -2.40
N PRO A 854 0.29 18.46 -2.40
CA PRO A 854 0.56 19.49 -1.41
C PRO A 854 0.34 18.95 0.00
N ARG A 855 1.22 19.30 0.94
CA ARG A 855 1.00 18.93 2.34
C ARG A 855 -0.15 19.72 2.93
N GLU A 856 -0.98 19.03 3.72
CA GLU A 856 -2.17 19.56 4.37
C GLU A 856 -1.98 19.60 5.89
N GLU A 857 -0.88 20.19 6.38
CA GLU A 857 -0.53 20.13 7.81
C GLU A 857 -1.44 20.97 8.72
N THR A 858 -2.18 21.94 8.16
CA THR A 858 -3.20 22.73 8.87
C THR A 858 -4.59 22.48 8.32
N LEU A 859 -5.61 22.82 9.13
CA LEU A 859 -7.01 22.75 8.70
C LEU A 859 -7.29 23.66 7.50
N GLU A 860 -6.71 24.87 7.48
CA GLU A 860 -6.86 25.80 6.35
C GLU A 860 -6.22 25.27 5.06
N LYS A 861 -5.05 24.62 5.14
CA LYS A 861 -4.47 23.94 3.97
C LYS A 861 -5.35 22.79 3.49
N SER A 862 -5.97 22.06 4.41
CA SER A 862 -6.93 20.99 4.07
C SER A 862 -8.16 21.54 3.34
N ARG A 863 -8.67 22.71 3.77
CA ARG A 863 -9.77 23.43 3.09
C ARG A 863 -9.38 23.91 1.68
N ILE A 864 -8.18 24.46 1.52
CA ILE A 864 -7.65 24.89 0.21
C ILE A 864 -7.53 23.69 -0.73
N ALA A 865 -7.03 22.55 -0.25
CA ALA A 865 -6.93 21.32 -1.04
C ALA A 865 -8.32 20.81 -1.47
N ALA A 866 -9.30 20.82 -0.56
CA ALA A 866 -10.68 20.50 -0.87
C ALA A 866 -11.28 21.42 -1.94
N ARG A 867 -10.96 22.72 -1.89
CA ARG A 867 -11.46 23.70 -2.86
C ARG A 867 -10.87 23.46 -4.24
N ARG A 868 -9.58 23.14 -4.30
CA ARG A 868 -8.87 22.79 -5.55
C ARG A 868 -9.45 21.53 -6.17
N GLU A 869 -9.72 20.51 -5.35
CA GLU A 869 -10.35 19.28 -5.80
C GLU A 869 -11.77 19.51 -6.32
N LEU A 870 -12.60 20.26 -5.60
CA LEU A 870 -13.94 20.64 -6.05
C LEU A 870 -13.91 21.43 -7.37
N THR A 871 -12.93 22.31 -7.54
CA THR A 871 -12.76 23.10 -8.78
C THR A 871 -12.42 22.21 -9.98
N ARG A 872 -11.73 21.09 -9.75
CA ARG A 872 -11.39 20.10 -10.77
C ARG A 872 -12.51 19.09 -11.03
N ALA A 873 -13.45 18.94 -10.09
CA ALA A 873 -14.60 18.07 -10.25
C ALA A 873 -15.57 18.63 -11.30
N SER A 874 -16.12 17.74 -12.12
CA SER A 874 -17.18 18.08 -13.09
C SER A 874 -18.43 18.56 -12.33
N ARG A 875 -19.13 19.56 -12.87
CA ARG A 875 -20.35 20.13 -12.26
C ARG A 875 -21.58 19.59 -12.96
N THR A 876 -22.66 19.41 -12.21
CA THR A 876 -23.97 19.08 -12.75
C THR A 876 -24.41 20.18 -13.73
N ASP A 877 -25.06 19.80 -14.83
CA ASP A 877 -25.57 20.78 -15.80
C ASP A 877 -26.64 21.69 -15.13
N PRO A 878 -26.38 23.01 -15.02
CA PRO A 878 -27.29 23.93 -14.31
C PRO A 878 -28.65 24.09 -14.98
N THR A 879 -28.83 23.63 -16.22
CA THR A 879 -30.12 23.72 -16.94
C THR A 879 -31.19 22.77 -16.40
N ARG A 880 -30.85 21.84 -15.49
CA ARG A 880 -31.76 20.78 -15.01
C ARG A 880 -32.15 20.84 -13.54
N ALA A 881 -31.52 21.70 -12.72
CA ALA A 881 -31.90 21.89 -11.31
C ALA A 881 -33.34 22.44 -11.11
N SER A 882 -34.05 22.76 -12.19
CA SER A 882 -35.41 23.32 -12.20
C SER A 882 -36.52 22.29 -12.44
N THR A 883 -36.23 21.05 -12.86
CA THR A 883 -37.28 20.12 -13.36
C THR A 883 -37.67 18.98 -12.40
N ALA A 884 -37.19 18.98 -11.16
CA ALA A 884 -37.48 17.92 -10.18
C ALA A 884 -38.08 18.47 -8.88
N SER A 885 -39.22 19.16 -8.98
CA SER A 885 -40.14 19.37 -7.86
C SER A 885 -41.45 19.94 -8.37
N GLU A 886 -42.39 19.07 -8.75
CA GLU A 886 -43.84 19.30 -8.62
C GLU A 886 -44.59 18.06 -9.11
N ALA A 887 -44.74 17.06 -8.23
CA ALA A 887 -45.87 16.15 -8.31
C ALA A 887 -46.93 16.70 -7.34
N PRO A 888 -48.15 17.02 -7.80
CA PRO A 888 -49.16 17.64 -6.95
C PRO A 888 -49.65 16.64 -5.90
N SER A 889 -49.60 17.06 -4.63
CA SER A 889 -50.24 16.34 -3.52
C SER A 889 -51.76 16.29 -3.73
N PRO A 890 -52.43 15.14 -3.54
CA PRO A 890 -53.89 15.09 -3.54
C PRO A 890 -54.39 15.76 -2.26
N SER A 891 -55.19 16.81 -2.46
CA SER A 891 -55.86 17.59 -1.43
C SER A 891 -56.81 16.73 -0.59
N LEU A 892 -56.49 16.59 0.70
CA LEU A 892 -57.44 16.17 1.72
C LEU A 892 -58.24 17.39 2.18
N ARG A 893 -59.56 17.35 1.95
CA ARG A 893 -60.53 18.23 2.61
C ARG A 893 -60.79 17.72 4.02
N LEU A 894 -60.63 18.65 4.97
CA LEU A 894 -61.06 18.67 6.37
C LEU A 894 -60.46 17.64 7.33
#